data_AF-G8BUI5-F1
#
_entry.id   AF-G8BUI5-F1
#
_cell.length_a   1.000
_cell.length_b   1.000
_cell.length_c   1.000
_cell.angle_alpha   90.00
_cell.angle_beta   90.00
_cell.angle_gamma   90.00
#
_symmetry.space_group_name_H-M   'P 1'
#
loop_
_entity.id
_entity.type
_entity.pdbx_description
1 polymer ?
#
loop_
_entity_poly.entity_id
_entity_poly.type
_entity_poly.pdbx_seq_one_letter_code
_entity_poly.pdbx_strand_id
1 'polypeptide(L)'
;MLLHRLCFTLVVSVNVLAQLVDPWNDVKTLLNEPQFNVDYFASDNKMLDSKRLQLSDAYSPEQQLKEYDEFWNEQNSTNSLQLKLYNDLQISAEKFNNAEALYKLANINLLGSYGLPQNKTLAVEYLMRFNEVTNYTNSTGLFEMAVIYSTGLLGTIPIDTPKSLVYYEKSALLGDIRAKQALAYRYLAGLNVPRDCDKALLLYREVADYIKNTYTPEEWNIFFPPLETYNIRVSDFEDGLIGSGLNTISASLTRTPSQKPDLSSIFYTQMNEGRIVLSFTSENMFADDDDQMIDELVDIYYTALDMYKGTYNKRRDPERARIALENVYMEYDDTTVLMENIQLYFYSKCIDLLGHLYLTGEGVPTADVATAEFYLKRSVEVLKPLTYIRSGAYRDLGLISQYAYNNITKAAQYYKYMTGMNDEDGNDFFQLSKISIAHPEMKLGDPFVLMQQAYSRGHVPSIYEFAKMLEDGFNNQHSCDDTAFLYKHFIEKNDHISAPQLKEAYVNLLLGKTEAAIWGYLQAGEQGWEPALVSTAYLLYRMSPLLDDEYVTSEERKQLSISYYSRAFNLHNTDAGVIAGNLYYNMGDYPRAITMYQSASLRYSSSALWNLGYMYEYGLGVEKDYYLAKRFYDEALEYDKNILLGVKLSLLKLQLKAWWSRINGYNTSSDDKNIDLFNSIPWYMQIITIFKNIINDNSRHSRTGSNADFHFGTYITTITEILGLTTEDLYGVAIVGLIFLFYILVRAIARRQGVQIRVNDQRLV
;
A
#
# COMPACT_ATOMS: atom_id res chain seq x y z
N MET A 1 -51.46 8.13 -62.07
CA MET A 1 -50.47 7.04 -62.21
C MET A 1 -49.02 7.52 -62.09
N LEU A 2 -48.59 8.60 -62.77
CA LEU A 2 -47.23 9.16 -62.63
C LEU A 2 -46.89 9.69 -61.23
N LEU A 3 -47.81 10.37 -60.56
CA LEU A 3 -47.63 10.80 -59.15
C LEU A 3 -47.51 9.64 -58.16
N HIS A 4 -48.18 8.52 -58.43
CA HIS A 4 -48.12 7.36 -57.55
C HIS A 4 -46.79 6.60 -57.71
N ARG A 5 -46.23 6.54 -58.93
CA ARG A 5 -44.87 6.02 -59.16
C ARG A 5 -43.79 6.96 -58.63
N LEU A 6 -43.98 8.28 -58.67
CA LEU A 6 -43.08 9.26 -58.04
C LEU A 6 -43.10 9.15 -56.51
N CYS A 7 -44.26 9.00 -55.87
CA CYS A 7 -44.32 8.71 -54.44
C CYS A 7 -43.73 7.34 -54.07
N PHE A 8 -43.93 6.30 -54.89
CA PHE A 8 -43.34 4.99 -54.60
C PHE A 8 -41.82 4.99 -54.77
N THR A 9 -41.30 5.72 -55.77
CA THR A 9 -39.84 5.88 -55.95
C THR A 9 -39.24 6.82 -54.91
N LEU A 10 -39.95 7.86 -54.46
CA LEU A 10 -39.55 8.70 -53.33
C LEU A 10 -39.56 7.93 -52.01
N VAL A 11 -40.60 7.15 -51.72
CA VAL A 11 -40.68 6.31 -50.50
C VAL A 11 -39.66 5.17 -50.52
N VAL A 12 -39.40 4.57 -51.69
CA VAL A 12 -38.30 3.60 -51.84
C VAL A 12 -36.95 4.30 -51.74
N SER A 13 -36.77 5.51 -52.27
CA SER A 13 -35.52 6.27 -52.11
C SER A 13 -35.30 6.78 -50.68
N VAL A 14 -36.37 7.11 -49.94
CA VAL A 14 -36.31 7.53 -48.53
C VAL A 14 -36.09 6.32 -47.61
N ASN A 15 -36.66 5.15 -47.92
CA ASN A 15 -36.35 3.91 -47.19
C ASN A 15 -34.98 3.32 -47.54
N VAL A 16 -34.43 3.63 -48.73
CA VAL A 16 -33.03 3.31 -49.09
C VAL A 16 -32.06 4.35 -48.51
N LEU A 17 -32.48 5.61 -48.30
CA LEU A 17 -31.71 6.63 -47.56
C LEU A 17 -31.78 6.45 -46.03
N ALA A 18 -32.75 5.70 -45.53
CA ALA A 18 -32.78 5.24 -44.13
C ALA A 18 -31.81 4.06 -43.87
N GLN A 19 -31.06 3.60 -44.89
CA GLN A 19 -29.94 2.70 -44.69
C GLN A 19 -28.67 3.50 -44.36
N LEU A 20 -28.15 3.19 -43.17
CA LEU A 20 -26.78 3.40 -42.71
C LEU A 20 -26.41 4.81 -42.22
N VAL A 21 -27.23 5.41 -41.36
CA VAL A 21 -26.69 6.40 -40.41
C VAL A 21 -26.00 5.62 -39.28
N ASP A 22 -24.74 5.94 -38.99
CA ASP A 22 -24.00 5.35 -37.89
C ASP A 22 -24.70 5.70 -36.55
N PRO A 23 -25.12 4.71 -35.74
CA PRO A 23 -25.78 4.95 -34.45
C PRO A 23 -24.84 5.57 -33.40
N TRP A 24 -23.56 5.79 -33.72
CA TRP A 24 -22.58 6.35 -32.80
C TRP A 24 -22.98 7.66 -32.11
N ASN A 25 -23.69 8.55 -32.80
CA ASN A 25 -24.16 9.80 -32.18
C ASN A 25 -25.21 9.52 -31.08
N ASP A 26 -26.10 8.56 -31.31
CA ASP A 26 -27.10 8.15 -30.31
C ASP A 26 -26.41 7.47 -29.13
N VAL A 27 -25.40 6.64 -29.39
CA VAL A 27 -24.55 6.03 -28.36
C VAL A 27 -23.85 7.10 -27.51
N LYS A 28 -23.29 8.15 -28.12
CA LYS A 28 -22.68 9.27 -27.36
C LYS A 28 -23.67 9.95 -26.43
N THR A 29 -24.92 10.14 -26.88
CA THR A 29 -25.95 10.72 -26.02
C THR A 29 -26.33 9.80 -24.86
N LEU A 30 -26.45 8.49 -25.11
CA LEU A 30 -26.74 7.50 -24.08
C LEU A 30 -25.61 7.40 -23.05
N LEU A 31 -24.34 7.40 -23.48
CA LEU A 31 -23.19 7.33 -22.59
C LEU A 31 -23.07 8.52 -21.62
N ASN A 32 -23.65 9.67 -21.99
CA ASN A 32 -23.68 10.86 -21.14
C ASN A 32 -24.81 10.81 -20.09
N GLU A 33 -25.69 9.82 -20.13
CA GLU A 33 -26.73 9.67 -19.11
C GLU A 33 -26.11 9.33 -17.73
N PRO A 34 -26.68 9.85 -16.64
CA PRO A 34 -26.12 9.71 -15.28
C PRO A 34 -26.06 8.26 -14.80
N GLN A 35 -26.80 7.34 -15.42
CA GLN A 35 -26.73 5.90 -15.12
C GLN A 35 -25.41 5.27 -15.57
N PHE A 36 -24.79 5.80 -16.62
CA PHE A 36 -23.56 5.28 -17.20
C PHE A 36 -22.33 6.07 -16.77
N ASN A 37 -22.48 7.36 -16.49
CA ASN A 37 -21.43 8.22 -15.97
C ASN A 37 -21.62 8.49 -14.47
N VAL A 38 -21.39 7.45 -13.66
CA VAL A 38 -21.46 7.58 -12.19
C VAL A 38 -20.12 8.07 -11.69
N ASP A 39 -20.05 9.34 -11.27
CA ASP A 39 -18.95 9.78 -10.42
C ASP A 39 -19.16 9.19 -9.02
N TYR A 40 -18.49 8.05 -8.79
CA TYR A 40 -18.56 7.33 -7.53
C TYR A 40 -18.09 8.19 -6.34
N PHE A 41 -17.34 9.28 -6.59
CA PHE A 41 -16.84 10.22 -5.59
C PHE A 41 -17.53 11.59 -5.61
N ALA A 42 -18.74 11.70 -6.17
CA ALA A 42 -19.55 12.90 -5.99
C ALA A 42 -19.84 13.13 -4.49
N SER A 43 -19.80 14.39 -4.04
CA SER A 43 -19.93 14.80 -2.62
C SER A 43 -21.20 14.33 -1.91
N ASP A 44 -22.21 13.92 -2.68
CA ASP A 44 -23.52 13.44 -2.20
C ASP A 44 -23.61 11.90 -2.13
N ASN A 45 -22.64 11.18 -2.72
CA ASN A 45 -22.64 9.72 -2.81
C ASN A 45 -22.01 9.08 -1.57
N LYS A 46 -22.78 8.95 -0.48
CA LYS A 46 -22.39 8.19 0.73
C LYS A 46 -22.22 6.68 0.52
N MET A 47 -22.34 6.18 -0.72
CA MET A 47 -22.30 4.75 -1.02
C MET A 47 -20.94 4.09 -0.78
N LEU A 48 -19.83 4.85 -0.85
CA LEU A 48 -18.49 4.30 -0.68
C LEU A 48 -17.97 4.38 0.77
N ASP A 49 -18.50 5.30 1.58
CA ASP A 49 -18.02 5.59 2.95
C ASP A 49 -18.03 4.37 3.88
N SER A 50 -18.98 3.44 3.68
CA SER A 50 -19.17 2.25 4.52
C SER A 50 -18.71 0.95 3.88
N LYS A 51 -18.20 0.98 2.64
CA LYS A 51 -17.81 -0.24 1.92
C LYS A 51 -16.40 -0.66 2.31
N ARG A 52 -16.27 -1.93 2.67
CA ARG A 52 -14.98 -2.61 2.82
C ARG A 52 -14.55 -3.17 1.46
N LEU A 53 -13.24 -3.34 1.29
CA LEU A 53 -12.67 -4.01 0.12
C LEU A 53 -13.29 -5.40 -0.01
N GLN A 54 -13.86 -5.70 -1.18
CA GLN A 54 -14.39 -7.03 -1.50
C GLN A 54 -13.36 -7.74 -2.38
N LEU A 55 -12.65 -8.70 -1.79
CA LEU A 55 -11.66 -9.51 -2.46
C LEU A 55 -12.26 -10.86 -2.84
N SER A 56 -11.89 -11.35 -4.02
CA SER A 56 -12.29 -12.67 -4.51
C SER A 56 -11.08 -13.59 -4.41
N ASP A 57 -11.23 -14.69 -3.68
CA ASP A 57 -10.10 -15.55 -3.33
C ASP A 57 -9.87 -16.68 -4.35
N ALA A 58 -10.91 -17.07 -5.09
CA ALA A 58 -10.85 -18.15 -6.07
C ALA A 58 -11.16 -17.64 -7.48
N TYR A 59 -10.45 -18.20 -8.47
CA TYR A 59 -10.72 -17.91 -9.88
C TYR A 59 -10.76 -19.19 -10.70
N SER A 60 -11.91 -19.40 -11.35
CA SER A 60 -12.06 -20.42 -12.38
C SER A 60 -12.60 -19.80 -13.68
N PRO A 61 -11.95 -20.04 -14.84
CA PRO A 61 -12.45 -19.55 -16.12
C PRO A 61 -13.82 -20.15 -16.48
N GLU A 62 -14.12 -21.37 -16.02
CA GLU A 62 -15.43 -22.00 -16.26
C GLU A 62 -16.55 -21.32 -15.49
N GLN A 63 -16.28 -20.84 -14.26
CA GLN A 63 -17.26 -20.10 -13.48
C GLN A 63 -17.55 -18.74 -14.11
N GLN A 64 -16.50 -18.05 -14.57
CA GLN A 64 -16.65 -16.78 -15.27
C GLN A 64 -17.46 -16.90 -16.56
N LEU A 65 -17.27 -17.98 -17.32
CA LEU A 65 -18.05 -18.22 -18.53
C LEU A 65 -19.53 -18.49 -18.21
N LYS A 66 -19.82 -19.21 -17.12
CA LYS A 66 -21.20 -19.41 -16.64
C LYS A 66 -21.86 -18.11 -16.20
N GLU A 67 -21.16 -17.30 -15.40
CA GLU A 67 -21.65 -15.98 -14.96
C GLU A 67 -21.93 -15.06 -16.17
N TYR A 68 -21.07 -15.10 -17.18
CA TYR A 68 -21.27 -14.39 -18.43
C TYR A 68 -22.54 -14.86 -19.16
N ASP A 69 -22.73 -16.17 -19.33
CA ASP A 69 -23.90 -16.72 -20.01
C ASP A 69 -25.20 -16.47 -19.24
N GLU A 70 -25.19 -16.61 -17.91
CA GLU A 70 -26.31 -16.30 -17.02
C GLU A 70 -26.74 -14.83 -17.16
N PHE A 71 -25.77 -13.91 -17.15
CA PHE A 71 -26.04 -12.48 -17.34
C PHE A 71 -26.81 -12.20 -18.65
N TRP A 72 -26.34 -12.73 -19.77
CA TRP A 72 -26.97 -12.48 -21.07
C TRP A 72 -28.34 -13.17 -21.21
N ASN A 73 -28.56 -14.29 -20.52
CA ASN A 73 -29.86 -14.96 -20.47
C ASN A 73 -30.89 -14.16 -19.65
N GLU A 74 -30.49 -13.58 -18.52
CA GLU A 74 -31.37 -12.77 -17.64
C GLU A 74 -31.78 -11.42 -18.26
N GLN A 75 -30.86 -10.78 -18.99
CA GLN A 75 -31.08 -9.46 -19.61
C GLN A 75 -32.25 -9.41 -20.60
N ASN A 76 -32.65 -10.55 -21.18
CA ASN A 76 -33.82 -10.63 -22.06
C ASN A 76 -35.15 -10.23 -21.39
N SER A 77 -35.16 -10.02 -20.06
CA SER A 77 -36.37 -9.75 -19.28
C SER A 77 -36.46 -8.38 -18.59
N THR A 78 -35.36 -7.67 -18.32
CA THR A 78 -35.39 -6.54 -17.33
C THR A 78 -34.59 -5.25 -17.64
N ASN A 79 -33.58 -5.22 -18.53
CA ASN A 79 -32.79 -3.99 -18.80
C ASN A 79 -32.68 -3.66 -20.31
N SER A 80 -33.60 -2.85 -20.84
CA SER A 80 -33.64 -2.51 -22.28
C SER A 80 -32.53 -1.55 -22.74
N LEU A 81 -32.03 -0.67 -21.87
CA LEU A 81 -31.08 0.39 -22.25
C LEU A 81 -29.64 -0.12 -22.43
N GLN A 82 -29.16 -1.01 -21.55
CA GLN A 82 -27.83 -1.63 -21.66
C GLN A 82 -27.70 -2.49 -22.91
N LEU A 83 -28.73 -3.30 -23.19
CA LEU A 83 -28.82 -4.11 -24.41
C LEU A 83 -28.86 -3.23 -25.66
N LYS A 84 -29.64 -2.14 -25.63
CA LYS A 84 -29.68 -1.20 -26.75
C LYS A 84 -28.30 -0.57 -26.99
N LEU A 85 -27.64 -0.09 -25.93
CA LEU A 85 -26.29 0.48 -26.00
C LEU A 85 -25.30 -0.51 -26.62
N TYR A 86 -25.29 -1.75 -26.14
CA TYR A 86 -24.38 -2.78 -26.64
C TYR A 86 -24.64 -3.13 -28.11
N ASN A 87 -25.92 -3.29 -28.49
CA ASN A 87 -26.31 -3.58 -29.88
C ASN A 87 -25.96 -2.43 -30.83
N ASP A 88 -26.22 -1.19 -30.44
CA ASP A 88 -25.90 0.00 -31.25
C ASP A 88 -24.38 0.14 -31.43
N LEU A 89 -23.60 -0.10 -30.37
CA LEU A 89 -22.14 -0.17 -30.44
C LEU A 89 -21.66 -1.27 -31.40
N GLN A 90 -22.22 -2.47 -31.30
CA GLN A 90 -21.85 -3.60 -32.16
C GLN A 90 -22.17 -3.30 -33.63
N ILE A 91 -23.33 -2.72 -33.92
CA ILE A 91 -23.72 -2.30 -35.27
C ILE A 91 -22.75 -1.25 -35.82
N SER A 92 -22.39 -0.25 -35.00
CA SER A 92 -21.41 0.78 -35.36
C SER A 92 -20.04 0.18 -35.69
N ALA A 93 -19.57 -0.74 -34.84
CA ALA A 93 -18.29 -1.40 -35.00
C ALA A 93 -18.24 -2.33 -36.22
N GLU A 94 -19.24 -3.20 -36.42
CA GLU A 94 -19.22 -4.22 -37.47
C GLU A 94 -19.56 -3.68 -38.87
N LYS A 95 -20.51 -2.73 -38.97
CA LYS A 95 -20.95 -2.23 -40.28
C LYS A 95 -20.14 -1.03 -40.76
N PHE A 96 -19.70 -0.18 -39.84
CA PHE A 96 -19.05 1.09 -40.19
C PHE A 96 -17.55 1.12 -39.86
N ASN A 97 -17.01 0.10 -39.19
CA ASN A 97 -15.63 0.07 -38.71
C ASN A 97 -15.25 1.35 -37.94
N ASN A 98 -16.18 1.86 -37.13
CA ASN A 98 -15.92 3.06 -36.35
C ASN A 98 -14.89 2.74 -35.24
N ALA A 99 -13.74 3.43 -35.30
CA ALA A 99 -12.65 3.22 -34.36
C ALA A 99 -13.03 3.55 -32.91
N GLU A 100 -13.82 4.60 -32.68
CA GLU A 100 -14.23 4.98 -31.32
C GLU A 100 -15.17 3.93 -30.71
N ALA A 101 -16.11 3.40 -31.51
CA ALA A 101 -17.02 2.34 -31.09
C ALA A 101 -16.27 1.03 -30.78
N LEU A 102 -15.30 0.65 -31.64
CA LEU A 102 -14.44 -0.52 -31.41
C LEU A 102 -13.65 -0.41 -30.09
N TYR A 103 -13.06 0.76 -29.82
CA TYR A 103 -12.32 0.99 -28.58
C TYR A 103 -13.23 0.96 -27.35
N LYS A 104 -14.43 1.54 -27.43
CA LYS A 104 -15.40 1.47 -26.33
C LYS A 104 -15.88 0.03 -26.09
N LEU A 105 -16.16 -0.74 -27.14
CA LEU A 105 -16.50 -2.16 -26.99
C LEU A 105 -15.36 -2.97 -26.38
N ALA A 106 -14.12 -2.72 -26.77
CA ALA A 106 -12.96 -3.33 -26.15
C ALA A 106 -12.90 -3.02 -24.64
N ASN A 107 -13.02 -1.74 -24.26
CA ASN A 107 -12.98 -1.33 -22.86
C ASN A 107 -14.13 -1.91 -22.03
N ILE A 108 -15.34 -2.00 -22.60
CA ILE A 108 -16.48 -2.65 -21.95
C ILE A 108 -16.14 -4.11 -21.65
N ASN A 109 -15.63 -4.84 -22.64
CA ASN A 109 -15.32 -6.25 -22.49
C ASN A 109 -14.10 -6.51 -21.57
N LEU A 110 -13.16 -5.56 -21.46
CA LEU A 110 -12.03 -5.64 -20.53
C LEU A 110 -12.43 -5.31 -19.09
N LEU A 111 -13.12 -4.19 -18.88
CA LEU A 111 -13.38 -3.62 -17.56
C LEU A 111 -14.73 -4.04 -16.98
N GLY A 112 -15.68 -4.49 -17.78
CA GLY A 112 -17.06 -4.72 -17.34
C GLY A 112 -17.74 -3.40 -16.94
N SER A 113 -17.53 -2.36 -17.75
CA SER A 113 -18.12 -1.04 -17.52
C SER A 113 -19.63 -1.06 -17.83
N TYR A 114 -20.36 -0.07 -17.31
CA TYR A 114 -21.81 0.11 -17.57
C TYR A 114 -22.72 -1.03 -17.09
N GLY A 115 -22.20 -1.90 -16.22
CA GLY A 115 -22.92 -3.07 -15.71
C GLY A 115 -22.96 -4.25 -16.68
N LEU A 116 -22.12 -4.24 -17.72
CA LEU A 116 -21.95 -5.35 -18.66
C LEU A 116 -20.85 -6.32 -18.16
N PRO A 117 -20.95 -7.63 -18.46
CA PRO A 117 -19.99 -8.63 -18.02
C PRO A 117 -18.71 -8.54 -18.86
N GLN A 118 -17.64 -9.11 -18.34
CA GLN A 118 -16.33 -9.10 -18.99
C GLN A 118 -16.19 -10.28 -19.96
N ASN A 119 -15.53 -10.02 -21.10
CA ASN A 119 -15.11 -11.06 -22.03
C ASN A 119 -13.73 -10.72 -22.61
N LYS A 120 -12.71 -11.35 -22.05
CA LYS A 120 -11.29 -11.07 -22.34
C LYS A 120 -10.89 -11.41 -23.78
N THR A 121 -11.44 -12.47 -24.37
CA THR A 121 -11.07 -12.87 -25.74
C THR A 121 -11.64 -11.90 -26.76
N LEU A 122 -12.92 -11.54 -26.62
CA LEU A 122 -13.57 -10.54 -27.48
C LEU A 122 -12.92 -9.17 -27.37
N ALA A 123 -12.53 -8.77 -26.16
CA ALA A 123 -11.79 -7.53 -25.94
C ALA A 123 -10.52 -7.45 -26.81
N VAL A 124 -9.74 -8.54 -26.85
CA VAL A 124 -8.50 -8.60 -27.61
C VAL A 124 -8.78 -8.53 -29.11
N GLU A 125 -9.81 -9.23 -29.59
CA GLU A 125 -10.23 -9.16 -31.00
C GLU A 125 -10.64 -7.74 -31.42
N TYR A 126 -11.43 -7.05 -30.58
CA TYR A 126 -11.81 -5.66 -30.84
C TYR A 126 -10.61 -4.71 -30.80
N LEU A 127 -9.65 -4.90 -29.89
CA LEU A 127 -8.41 -4.11 -29.87
C LEU A 127 -7.51 -4.38 -31.08
N MET A 128 -7.45 -5.61 -31.59
CA MET A 128 -6.71 -5.92 -32.82
C MET A 128 -7.34 -5.18 -34.01
N ARG A 129 -8.66 -5.29 -34.17
CA ARG A 129 -9.40 -4.57 -35.22
C ARG A 129 -9.26 -3.06 -35.10
N PHE A 130 -9.30 -2.52 -33.88
CA PHE A 130 -9.07 -1.10 -33.63
C PHE A 130 -7.70 -0.64 -34.12
N ASN A 131 -6.65 -1.40 -33.83
CA ASN A 131 -5.29 -1.08 -34.28
C ASN A 131 -5.15 -1.20 -35.80
N GLU A 132 -5.84 -2.14 -36.44
CA GLU A 132 -5.91 -2.26 -37.91
C GLU A 132 -6.60 -1.05 -38.55
N VAL A 133 -7.79 -0.68 -38.06
CA VAL A 133 -8.56 0.47 -38.58
C VAL A 133 -7.80 1.78 -38.41
N THR A 134 -7.12 1.95 -37.28
CA THR A 134 -6.31 3.15 -37.00
C THR A 134 -4.94 3.13 -37.67
N ASN A 135 -4.59 2.09 -38.44
CA ASN A 135 -3.25 1.88 -39.00
C ASN A 135 -2.13 2.04 -37.95
N TYR A 136 -2.40 1.62 -36.70
CA TYR A 136 -1.48 1.73 -35.57
C TYR A 136 -0.99 3.16 -35.28
N THR A 137 -1.85 4.15 -35.48
CA THR A 137 -1.54 5.57 -35.18
C THR A 137 -1.95 6.00 -33.77
N ASN A 138 -2.85 5.25 -33.13
CA ASN A 138 -3.30 5.56 -31.77
C ASN A 138 -2.39 4.92 -30.73
N SER A 139 -1.85 5.73 -29.82
CA SER A 139 -0.89 5.29 -28.80
C SER A 139 -1.52 4.49 -27.66
N THR A 140 -2.78 4.78 -27.30
CA THR A 140 -3.44 4.13 -26.15
C THR A 140 -3.75 2.66 -26.42
N GLY A 141 -4.34 2.34 -27.57
CA GLY A 141 -4.61 0.97 -27.97
C GLY A 141 -3.34 0.15 -28.23
N LEU A 142 -2.26 0.81 -28.64
CA LEU A 142 -0.93 0.18 -28.74
C LEU A 142 -0.35 -0.17 -27.37
N PHE A 143 -0.45 0.75 -26.40
CA PHE A 143 0.00 0.51 -25.02
C PHE A 143 -0.78 -0.64 -24.37
N GLU A 144 -2.10 -0.65 -24.48
CA GLU A 144 -2.94 -1.72 -23.94
C GLU A 144 -2.61 -3.07 -24.58
N MET A 145 -2.41 -3.09 -25.89
CA MET A 145 -2.01 -4.30 -26.61
C MET A 145 -0.61 -4.78 -26.16
N ALA A 146 0.32 -3.86 -25.91
CA ALA A 146 1.64 -4.19 -25.36
C ALA A 146 1.51 -4.88 -24.00
N VAL A 147 0.67 -4.34 -23.11
CA VAL A 147 0.38 -4.89 -21.78
C VAL A 147 -0.25 -6.29 -21.87
N ILE A 148 -1.22 -6.47 -22.77
CA ILE A 148 -1.86 -7.77 -23.04
C ILE A 148 -0.82 -8.82 -23.42
N TYR A 149 0.05 -8.54 -24.40
CA TYR A 149 1.07 -9.50 -24.83
C TYR A 149 2.18 -9.73 -23.79
N SER A 150 2.51 -8.74 -22.94
CA SER A 150 3.50 -8.95 -21.87
C SER A 150 2.99 -9.84 -20.73
N THR A 151 1.68 -9.85 -20.50
CA THR A 151 1.07 -10.51 -19.33
C THR A 151 0.23 -11.72 -19.71
N GLY A 152 -0.01 -11.95 -21.00
CA GLY A 152 -0.90 -13.00 -21.48
C GLY A 152 -2.36 -12.80 -21.05
N LEU A 153 -2.75 -11.57 -20.69
CA LEU A 153 -4.06 -11.21 -20.15
C LEU A 153 -4.53 -12.21 -19.07
N LEU A 154 -3.69 -12.36 -18.03
CA LEU A 154 -3.94 -13.21 -16.86
C LEU A 154 -4.05 -14.71 -17.17
N GLY A 155 -3.37 -15.17 -18.22
CA GLY A 155 -3.35 -16.57 -18.64
C GLY A 155 -4.45 -16.96 -19.63
N THR A 156 -4.96 -16.00 -20.40
CA THR A 156 -5.93 -16.27 -21.49
C THR A 156 -5.23 -16.41 -22.84
N ILE A 157 -4.07 -15.76 -23.00
CA ILE A 157 -3.28 -15.70 -24.24
C ILE A 157 -1.82 -16.03 -23.89
N PRO A 158 -1.08 -16.72 -24.77
CA PRO A 158 0.35 -16.93 -24.55
C PRO A 158 1.11 -15.60 -24.48
N ILE A 159 2.08 -15.52 -23.56
CA ILE A 159 2.96 -14.37 -23.40
C ILE A 159 3.90 -14.26 -24.61
N ASP A 160 3.92 -13.09 -25.25
CA ASP A 160 4.79 -12.76 -26.38
C ASP A 160 5.59 -11.49 -26.06
N THR A 161 6.76 -11.68 -25.46
CA THR A 161 7.60 -10.57 -25.01
C THR A 161 8.18 -9.73 -26.15
N PRO A 162 8.64 -10.29 -27.29
CA PRO A 162 9.10 -9.46 -28.41
C PRO A 162 8.00 -8.59 -29.01
N LYS A 163 6.80 -9.14 -29.24
CA LYS A 163 5.68 -8.38 -29.81
C LYS A 163 5.23 -7.26 -28.87
N SER A 164 5.22 -7.55 -27.57
CA SER A 164 4.95 -6.55 -26.53
C SER A 164 5.94 -5.39 -26.56
N LEU A 165 7.25 -5.67 -26.64
CA LEU A 165 8.29 -4.63 -26.71
C LEU A 165 8.13 -3.72 -27.94
N VAL A 166 7.82 -4.29 -29.10
CA VAL A 166 7.60 -3.52 -30.33
C VAL A 166 6.42 -2.56 -30.17
N TYR A 167 5.33 -2.99 -29.54
CA TYR A 167 4.18 -2.12 -29.30
C TYR A 167 4.47 -1.04 -28.24
N TYR A 168 5.25 -1.34 -27.20
CA TYR A 168 5.71 -0.32 -26.26
C TYR A 168 6.57 0.75 -26.95
N GLU A 169 7.54 0.35 -27.77
CA GLU A 169 8.38 1.30 -28.53
C GLU A 169 7.53 2.16 -29.46
N LYS A 170 6.60 1.56 -30.21
CA LYS A 170 5.72 2.31 -31.11
C LYS A 170 4.81 3.29 -30.36
N SER A 171 4.25 2.87 -29.22
CA SER A 171 3.42 3.75 -28.39
C SER A 171 4.23 4.90 -27.77
N ALA A 172 5.47 4.62 -27.34
CA ALA A 172 6.39 5.63 -26.81
C ALA A 172 6.80 6.66 -27.88
N LEU A 173 7.02 6.23 -29.13
CA LEU A 173 7.29 7.12 -30.28
C LEU A 173 6.12 8.05 -30.59
N LEU A 174 4.89 7.59 -30.37
CA LEU A 174 3.67 8.41 -30.50
C LEU A 174 3.45 9.36 -29.31
N GLY A 175 4.28 9.29 -28.28
CA GLY A 175 4.27 10.22 -27.15
C GLY A 175 3.49 9.76 -25.92
N ASP A 176 3.06 8.49 -25.82
CA ASP A 176 2.40 8.00 -24.60
C ASP A 176 3.40 7.91 -23.44
N ILE A 177 3.14 8.69 -22.39
CA ILE A 177 3.98 8.74 -21.19
C ILE A 177 4.05 7.39 -20.47
N ARG A 178 2.97 6.60 -20.50
CA ARG A 178 2.90 5.30 -19.83
C ARG A 178 3.81 4.30 -20.52
N ALA A 179 3.84 4.32 -21.85
CA ALA A 179 4.73 3.48 -22.64
C ALA A 179 6.21 3.87 -22.44
N LYS A 180 6.52 5.18 -22.44
CA LYS A 180 7.86 5.68 -22.13
C LYS A 180 8.33 5.25 -20.74
N GLN A 181 7.46 5.39 -19.74
CA GLN A 181 7.75 4.98 -18.36
C GLN A 181 7.97 3.46 -18.25
N ALA A 182 7.12 2.65 -18.89
CA ALA A 182 7.27 1.20 -18.92
C ALA A 182 8.60 0.76 -19.57
N LEU A 183 9.00 1.39 -20.68
CA LEU A 183 10.31 1.15 -21.31
C LEU A 183 11.46 1.59 -20.42
N ALA A 184 11.38 2.77 -19.80
CA ALA A 184 12.39 3.27 -18.89
C ALA A 184 12.62 2.30 -17.73
N TYR A 185 11.54 1.79 -17.12
CA TYR A 185 11.60 0.78 -16.08
C TYR A 185 12.28 -0.51 -16.56
N ARG A 186 11.94 -0.99 -17.76
CA ARG A 186 12.57 -2.19 -18.34
C ARG A 186 14.07 -2.02 -18.56
N TYR A 187 14.50 -0.88 -19.11
CA TYR A 187 15.91 -0.58 -19.33
C TYR A 187 16.69 -0.41 -18.02
N LEU A 188 16.08 0.22 -17.00
CA LEU A 188 16.69 0.39 -15.67
C LEU A 188 16.85 -0.96 -14.95
N ALA A 189 15.79 -1.79 -14.95
CA ALA A 189 15.77 -3.07 -14.25
C ALA A 189 16.42 -4.23 -15.04
N GLY A 190 16.64 -4.07 -16.36
CA GLY A 190 17.08 -5.15 -17.24
C GLY A 190 16.00 -6.22 -17.48
N LEU A 191 14.72 -5.81 -17.52
CA LEU A 191 13.58 -6.73 -17.65
C LEU A 191 13.27 -7.01 -19.13
N ASN A 192 13.57 -8.23 -19.59
CA ASN A 192 13.43 -8.67 -20.99
C ASN A 192 14.26 -7.87 -22.01
N VAL A 193 15.10 -6.94 -21.54
CA VAL A 193 16.05 -6.15 -22.32
C VAL A 193 17.37 -6.02 -21.55
N PRO A 194 18.52 -5.85 -22.20
CA PRO A 194 19.77 -5.54 -21.51
C PRO A 194 19.65 -4.25 -20.70
N ARG A 195 20.25 -4.22 -19.51
CA ARG A 195 20.27 -3.02 -18.66
C ARG A 195 21.03 -1.89 -19.37
N ASP A 196 20.38 -0.75 -19.50
CA ASP A 196 20.90 0.45 -20.17
C ASP A 196 20.39 1.69 -19.41
N CYS A 197 21.25 2.27 -18.56
CA CYS A 197 20.84 3.38 -17.71
C CYS A 197 20.63 4.67 -18.51
N ASP A 198 21.46 4.95 -19.52
CA ASP A 198 21.41 6.20 -20.26
C ASP A 198 20.09 6.34 -21.03
N LYS A 199 19.62 5.24 -21.63
CA LYS A 199 18.28 5.22 -22.27
C LYS A 199 17.16 5.37 -21.25
N ALA A 200 17.27 4.72 -20.09
CA ALA A 200 16.27 4.84 -19.03
C ALA A 200 16.18 6.28 -18.52
N LEU A 201 17.32 6.93 -18.27
CA LEU A 201 17.40 8.31 -17.82
C LEU A 201 16.77 9.27 -18.82
N LEU A 202 17.05 9.11 -20.13
CA LEU A 202 16.47 9.93 -21.17
C LEU A 202 14.93 9.82 -21.19
N LEU A 203 14.40 8.60 -21.15
CA LEU A 203 12.95 8.38 -21.12
C LEU A 203 12.29 8.92 -19.85
N TYR A 204 12.90 8.71 -18.68
CA TYR A 204 12.38 9.24 -17.42
C TYR A 204 12.41 10.77 -17.39
N ARG A 205 13.46 11.39 -17.94
CA ARG A 205 13.53 12.84 -18.08
C ARG A 205 12.42 13.40 -18.96
N GLU A 206 12.16 12.78 -20.12
CA GLU A 206 11.07 13.22 -21.00
C GLU A 206 9.70 13.16 -20.30
N VAL A 207 9.45 12.10 -19.52
CA VAL A 207 8.20 11.95 -18.75
C VAL A 207 8.15 12.99 -17.62
N ALA A 208 9.26 13.20 -16.90
CA ALA A 208 9.34 14.20 -15.84
C ALA A 208 9.15 15.63 -16.36
N ASP A 209 9.73 15.96 -17.52
CA ASP A 209 9.56 17.25 -18.19
C ASP A 209 8.11 17.45 -18.64
N TYR A 210 7.46 16.39 -19.14
CA TYR A 210 6.04 16.45 -19.47
C TYR A 210 5.20 16.78 -18.23
N ILE A 211 5.40 16.06 -17.11
CA ILE A 211 4.69 16.31 -15.83
C ILE A 211 4.98 17.71 -15.29
N LYS A 212 6.24 18.17 -15.34
CA LYS A 212 6.59 19.51 -14.87
C LYS A 212 5.93 20.60 -15.73
N ASN A 213 5.76 20.38 -17.03
CA ASN A 213 5.11 21.33 -17.94
C ASN A 213 3.57 21.33 -17.81
N THR A 214 2.95 20.33 -17.19
CA THR A 214 1.51 20.36 -16.91
C THR A 214 1.16 21.31 -15.76
N TYR A 215 2.10 21.59 -14.85
CA TYR A 215 1.89 22.52 -13.75
C TYR A 215 2.10 23.97 -14.17
N THR A 216 1.28 24.87 -13.63
CA THR A 216 1.49 26.30 -13.78
C THR A 216 2.68 26.78 -12.95
N PRO A 217 3.31 27.91 -13.31
CA PRO A 217 4.39 28.48 -12.50
C PRO A 217 3.96 28.84 -11.08
N GLU A 218 2.69 29.18 -10.87
CA GLU A 218 2.14 29.50 -9.55
C GLU A 218 2.03 28.23 -8.68
N GLU A 219 1.47 27.15 -9.24
CA GLU A 219 1.38 25.84 -8.57
C GLU A 219 2.77 25.26 -8.24
N TRP A 220 3.75 25.44 -9.13
CA TRP A 220 5.08 24.90 -8.91
C TRP A 220 5.90 25.68 -7.87
N ASN A 221 5.76 27.00 -7.85
CA ASN A 221 6.62 27.87 -7.04
C ASN A 221 6.00 28.30 -5.71
N ILE A 222 4.68 28.57 -5.68
CA ILE A 222 4.02 29.14 -4.51
C ILE A 222 3.41 28.02 -3.68
N PHE A 223 2.49 27.25 -4.27
CA PHE A 223 1.74 26.23 -3.58
C PHE A 223 1.49 25.03 -4.49
N PHE A 224 2.10 23.90 -4.15
CA PHE A 224 1.89 22.66 -4.87
C PHE A 224 0.53 22.06 -4.48
N PRO A 225 -0.35 21.74 -5.45
CA PRO A 225 -1.69 21.25 -5.15
C PRO A 225 -1.64 19.94 -4.35
N PRO A 226 -2.51 19.76 -3.35
CA PRO A 226 -2.54 18.52 -2.58
C PRO A 226 -2.99 17.38 -3.50
N LEU A 227 -2.14 16.36 -3.63
CA LEU A 227 -2.37 15.22 -4.52
C LEU A 227 -3.19 14.13 -3.81
N GLU A 228 -4.22 13.63 -4.49
CA GLU A 228 -4.93 12.41 -4.09
C GLU A 228 -4.15 11.18 -4.58
N THR A 229 -3.15 10.75 -3.81
CA THR A 229 -2.30 9.62 -4.21
C THR A 229 -3.00 8.28 -3.95
N TYR A 230 -3.17 7.47 -5.00
CA TYR A 230 -3.63 6.08 -4.96
C TYR A 230 -2.48 5.09 -5.20
N ASN A 231 -1.23 5.55 -5.15
CA ASN A 231 -0.03 4.71 -5.13
C ASN A 231 0.15 3.97 -3.79
N ILE A 232 -0.72 2.99 -3.53
CA ILE A 232 -0.78 2.21 -2.28
C ILE A 232 -0.85 0.71 -2.57
N ARG A 233 -0.42 -0.09 -1.59
CA ARG A 233 -0.57 -1.55 -1.64
C ARG A 233 -1.91 -1.97 -1.07
N VAL A 234 -2.66 -2.73 -1.85
CA VAL A 234 -3.98 -3.25 -1.43
C VAL A 234 -3.87 -4.12 -0.17
N SER A 235 -2.78 -4.88 -0.02
CA SER A 235 -2.52 -5.73 1.16
C SER A 235 -2.47 -4.96 2.48
N ASP A 236 -2.05 -3.69 2.44
CA ASP A 236 -1.80 -2.89 3.65
C ASP A 236 -3.11 -2.42 4.32
N PHE A 237 -4.26 -2.53 3.65
CA PHE A 237 -5.57 -2.27 4.25
C PHE A 237 -6.06 -3.39 5.17
N GLU A 238 -5.48 -4.59 5.06
CA GLU A 238 -5.70 -5.71 5.97
C GLU A 238 -4.51 -5.83 6.95
N ASP A 239 -4.01 -7.04 7.19
CA ASP A 239 -2.86 -7.29 8.07
C ASP A 239 -1.49 -7.09 7.36
N GLY A 240 -1.51 -6.59 6.13
CA GLY A 240 -0.33 -6.50 5.25
C GLY A 240 -0.03 -7.80 4.52
N LEU A 241 1.17 -7.91 3.96
CA LEU A 241 1.48 -8.98 3.00
C LEU A 241 1.77 -10.35 3.65
N ILE A 242 2.48 -10.37 4.79
CA ILE A 242 2.83 -11.59 5.52
C ILE A 242 1.94 -11.75 6.76
N GLY A 243 1.64 -10.63 7.43
CA GLY A 243 0.78 -10.58 8.61
C GLY A 243 1.13 -9.40 9.51
N SER A 244 0.23 -9.08 10.43
CA SER A 244 0.35 -7.90 11.28
C SER A 244 1.57 -8.01 12.21
N GLY A 245 2.41 -6.98 12.18
CA GLY A 245 3.65 -6.92 12.98
C GLY A 245 4.81 -7.78 12.49
N LEU A 246 4.66 -8.55 11.40
CA LEU A 246 5.73 -9.36 10.80
C LEU A 246 6.30 -8.76 9.51
N ASN A 247 5.59 -7.81 8.91
CA ASN A 247 6.04 -7.12 7.69
C ASN A 247 7.29 -6.30 8.01
N THR A 248 8.31 -6.40 7.14
CA THR A 248 9.55 -5.64 7.29
C THR A 248 9.43 -4.23 6.74
N ILE A 249 8.52 -4.01 5.79
CA ILE A 249 8.28 -2.71 5.17
C ILE A 249 7.15 -2.00 5.89
N SER A 250 7.29 -0.68 6.07
CA SER A 250 6.23 0.17 6.60
C SER A 250 5.01 0.17 5.67
N ALA A 251 3.80 0.23 6.25
CA ALA A 251 2.58 0.36 5.49
C ALA A 251 2.63 1.58 4.55
N SER A 252 2.09 1.41 3.34
CA SER A 252 2.04 2.44 2.30
C SER A 252 0.89 3.44 2.47
N LEU A 253 0.02 3.21 3.45
CA LEU A 253 -1.17 4.03 3.69
C LEU A 253 -0.79 5.38 4.30
N THR A 254 -1.07 6.46 3.58
CA THR A 254 -0.80 7.84 4.03
C THR A 254 -2.07 8.61 4.38
N ARG A 255 -3.21 8.27 3.74
CA ARG A 255 -4.50 8.98 3.86
C ARG A 255 -5.55 8.17 4.64
N THR A 256 -5.15 7.54 5.73
CA THR A 256 -6.10 6.98 6.70
C THR A 256 -6.68 8.09 7.58
N PRO A 257 -7.91 7.92 8.13
CA PRO A 257 -8.45 8.89 9.08
C PRO A 257 -7.44 9.17 10.18
N SER A 258 -7.23 10.44 10.49
CA SER A 258 -6.20 10.86 11.43
C SER A 258 -6.46 10.22 12.79
N GLN A 259 -5.47 9.51 13.33
CA GLN A 259 -5.60 8.94 14.67
C GLN A 259 -5.54 10.08 15.68
N LYS A 260 -6.61 10.22 16.46
CA LYS A 260 -6.65 11.17 17.56
C LYS A 260 -5.57 10.79 18.57
N PRO A 261 -4.76 11.74 19.06
CA PRO A 261 -3.78 11.45 20.09
C PRO A 261 -4.54 10.95 21.33
N ASP A 262 -4.05 9.87 21.92
CA ASP A 262 -4.55 9.47 23.23
C ASP A 262 -4.12 10.56 24.22
N LEU A 263 -5.08 11.36 24.69
CA LEU A 263 -4.85 12.48 25.60
C LEU A 263 -4.45 12.00 27.01
N SER A 264 -4.25 10.69 27.21
CA SER A 264 -3.82 10.05 28.44
C SER A 264 -2.41 10.50 28.91
N SER A 265 -2.36 11.63 29.61
CA SER A 265 -1.25 12.16 30.45
C SER A 265 0.12 12.46 29.80
N ILE A 266 0.61 11.69 28.83
CA ILE A 266 1.97 11.84 28.28
C ILE A 266 2.06 13.09 27.38
N PHE A 267 1.09 13.27 26.49
CA PHE A 267 0.98 14.48 25.68
C PHE A 267 0.71 15.73 26.56
N TYR A 268 -0.18 15.57 27.55
CA TYR A 268 -0.54 16.61 28.52
C TYR A 268 0.68 17.07 29.35
N THR A 269 1.51 16.13 29.81
CA THR A 269 2.73 16.43 30.58
C THR A 269 3.82 17.05 29.72
N GLN A 270 3.97 16.67 28.45
CA GLN A 270 4.93 17.29 27.53
C GLN A 270 4.56 18.74 27.20
N MET A 271 3.27 19.04 27.00
CA MET A 271 2.81 20.41 26.74
C MET A 271 2.90 21.34 27.95
N ASN A 272 2.86 20.79 29.17
CA ASN A 272 3.00 21.55 30.42
C ASN A 272 4.43 21.53 31.00
N GLU A 273 5.47 21.43 30.15
CA GLU A 273 6.89 21.45 30.58
C GLU A 273 7.29 20.33 31.57
N GLY A 274 6.61 19.19 31.54
CA GLY A 274 6.80 18.12 32.53
C GLY A 274 6.22 18.46 33.91
N ARG A 275 5.47 19.57 34.05
CA ARG A 275 4.61 19.79 35.22
C ARG A 275 3.42 18.88 35.09
N ILE A 276 3.47 17.79 35.84
CA ILE A 276 2.34 16.92 36.07
C ILE A 276 1.29 17.75 36.83
N VAL A 277 0.33 18.33 36.11
CA VAL A 277 -0.87 18.90 36.73
C VAL A 277 -1.78 17.70 37.05
N LEU A 278 -1.53 17.07 38.20
CA LEU A 278 -2.53 16.20 38.79
C LEU A 278 -3.55 17.11 39.47
N SER A 279 -4.61 17.48 38.76
CA SER A 279 -5.81 18.04 39.41
C SER A 279 -6.54 16.92 40.13
N PHE A 280 -5.97 16.45 41.25
CA PHE A 280 -6.74 15.70 42.24
C PHE A 280 -7.58 16.68 43.06
N THR A 281 -8.54 17.34 42.42
CA THR A 281 -9.64 17.99 43.13
C THR A 281 -10.87 17.13 42.96
N SER A 282 -10.98 16.13 43.83
CA SER A 282 -12.29 15.62 44.23
C SER A 282 -13.11 16.82 44.71
N GLU A 283 -14.28 17.04 44.09
CA GLU A 283 -15.19 18.18 44.30
C GLU A 283 -14.91 19.41 43.42
N ASN A 284 -15.03 19.27 42.10
CA ASN A 284 -15.55 20.34 41.25
C ASN A 284 -16.68 19.79 40.37
N MET A 285 -17.91 20.11 40.72
CA MET A 285 -19.14 19.88 39.93
C MET A 285 -19.22 20.80 38.69
N PHE A 286 -18.06 21.21 38.16
CA PHE A 286 -17.85 22.14 37.04
C PHE A 286 -16.63 21.76 36.18
N ALA A 287 -16.00 20.60 36.42
CA ALA A 287 -14.87 20.12 35.61
C ALA A 287 -15.32 19.37 34.33
N ASP A 288 -16.63 19.13 34.16
CA ASP A 288 -17.16 18.45 32.98
C ASP A 288 -17.08 19.32 31.71
N ASP A 289 -17.05 20.66 31.82
CA ASP A 289 -17.10 21.56 30.66
C ASP A 289 -15.71 21.78 30.01
N ASP A 290 -14.63 21.82 30.81
CA ASP A 290 -13.26 22.11 30.30
C ASP A 290 -12.65 20.92 29.53
N ASP A 291 -12.90 19.69 30.01
CA ASP A 291 -12.49 18.46 29.31
C ASP A 291 -13.32 18.25 28.03
N GLN A 292 -14.62 18.59 28.06
CA GLN A 292 -15.49 18.55 26.87
C GLN A 292 -15.01 19.52 25.78
N MET A 293 -14.58 20.73 26.15
CA MET A 293 -14.10 21.72 25.19
C MET A 293 -12.79 21.30 24.50
N ILE A 294 -11.90 20.60 25.21
CA ILE A 294 -10.66 20.06 24.61
C ILE A 294 -11.01 19.00 23.58
N ASP A 295 -11.84 18.03 23.96
CA ASP A 295 -12.25 16.95 23.07
C ASP A 295 -13.00 17.50 21.85
N GLU A 296 -13.83 18.53 22.01
CA GLU A 296 -14.54 19.20 20.92
C GLU A 296 -13.59 19.92 19.94
N LEU A 297 -12.63 20.72 20.43
CA LEU A 297 -11.65 21.39 19.56
C LEU A 297 -10.75 20.40 18.82
N VAL A 298 -10.32 19.35 19.50
CA VAL A 298 -9.52 18.26 18.90
C VAL A 298 -10.33 17.56 17.81
N ASP A 299 -11.60 17.26 18.08
CA ASP A 299 -12.49 16.59 17.15
C ASP A 299 -12.77 17.46 15.93
N ILE A 300 -13.06 18.75 16.12
CA ILE A 300 -13.27 19.67 15.00
C ILE A 300 -11.99 19.83 14.18
N TYR A 301 -10.83 19.94 14.82
CA TYR A 301 -9.55 20.04 14.11
C TYR A 301 -9.28 18.82 13.24
N TYR A 302 -9.35 17.60 13.80
CA TYR A 302 -9.06 16.38 13.05
C TYR A 302 -10.14 16.09 11.99
N THR A 303 -11.40 16.40 12.25
CA THR A 303 -12.44 16.27 11.23
C THR A 303 -12.24 17.27 10.09
N ALA A 304 -11.90 18.52 10.37
CA ALA A 304 -11.55 19.51 9.35
C ALA A 304 -10.29 19.11 8.57
N LEU A 305 -9.27 18.56 9.25
CA LEU A 305 -8.06 18.06 8.63
C LEU A 305 -8.33 16.86 7.72
N ASP A 306 -9.17 15.91 8.15
CA ASP A 306 -9.57 14.75 7.35
C ASP A 306 -10.44 15.16 6.15
N MET A 307 -11.29 16.18 6.29
CA MET A 307 -12.05 16.76 5.17
C MET A 307 -11.13 17.48 4.17
N TYR A 308 -10.11 18.17 4.68
CA TYR A 308 -9.11 18.86 3.86
C TYR A 308 -8.16 17.89 3.14
N LYS A 309 -7.63 16.87 3.81
CA LYS A 309 -6.75 15.89 3.16
C LYS A 309 -7.54 14.92 2.28
N GLY A 310 -8.75 14.56 2.72
CA GLY A 310 -9.51 13.44 2.20
C GLY A 310 -8.92 12.10 2.65
N THR A 311 -9.76 11.06 2.71
CA THR A 311 -9.29 9.68 2.93
C THR A 311 -9.30 8.91 1.61
N TYR A 312 -9.05 7.61 1.62
CA TYR A 312 -9.23 6.77 0.41
C TYR A 312 -10.71 6.54 0.07
N ASN A 313 -11.57 6.48 1.09
CA ASN A 313 -13.01 6.21 0.92
C ASN A 313 -13.81 7.50 0.75
N LYS A 314 -13.37 8.60 1.37
CA LYS A 314 -14.01 9.92 1.30
C LYS A 314 -13.14 10.90 0.52
N ARG A 315 -13.74 11.58 -0.46
CA ARG A 315 -13.09 12.64 -1.23
C ARG A 315 -12.78 13.86 -0.35
N ARG A 316 -11.78 14.64 -0.76
CA ARG A 316 -11.48 15.96 -0.20
C ARG A 316 -12.64 16.95 -0.43
N ASP A 317 -13.12 17.57 0.64
CA ASP A 317 -14.18 18.59 0.66
C ASP A 317 -13.70 19.86 1.43
N PRO A 318 -12.93 20.75 0.80
CA PRO A 318 -12.30 21.88 1.50
C PRO A 318 -13.31 22.97 1.89
N GLU A 319 -14.43 23.08 1.18
CA GLU A 319 -15.51 24.03 1.49
C GLU A 319 -16.16 23.72 2.84
N ARG A 320 -16.47 22.43 3.11
CA ARG A 320 -17.01 21.98 4.39
C ARG A 320 -16.00 22.18 5.51
N ALA A 321 -14.72 21.88 5.25
CA ALA A 321 -13.63 22.13 6.21
C ALA A 321 -13.54 23.63 6.57
N ARG A 322 -13.60 24.52 5.57
CA ARG A 322 -13.59 25.98 5.77
C ARG A 322 -14.75 26.42 6.66
N ILE A 323 -15.98 25.98 6.35
CA ILE A 323 -17.17 26.35 7.13
C ILE A 323 -17.05 25.88 8.59
N ALA A 324 -16.55 24.66 8.81
CA ALA A 324 -16.33 24.15 10.16
C ALA A 324 -15.30 25.01 10.94
N LEU A 325 -14.20 25.39 10.30
CA LEU A 325 -13.16 26.20 10.91
C LEU A 325 -13.59 27.66 11.15
N GLU A 326 -14.43 28.23 10.28
CA GLU A 326 -15.02 29.55 10.49
C GLU A 326 -15.93 29.58 11.71
N ASN A 327 -16.74 28.53 11.90
CA ASN A 327 -17.58 28.40 13.08
C ASN A 327 -16.73 28.39 14.36
N VAL A 328 -15.61 27.63 14.36
CA VAL A 328 -14.66 27.62 15.48
C VAL A 328 -14.08 29.01 15.74
N TYR A 329 -13.69 29.73 14.69
CA TYR A 329 -13.17 31.09 14.86
C TYR A 329 -14.22 32.02 15.49
N MET A 330 -15.47 31.96 15.03
CA MET A 330 -16.56 32.82 15.51
C MET A 330 -16.97 32.53 16.96
N GLU A 331 -16.83 31.28 17.41
CA GLU A 331 -17.24 30.84 18.75
C GLU A 331 -16.13 31.05 19.79
N TYR A 332 -14.88 30.77 19.44
CA TYR A 332 -13.79 30.66 20.42
C TYR A 332 -12.79 31.84 20.42
N ASP A 333 -12.80 32.77 19.45
CA ASP A 333 -11.78 33.86 19.42
C ASP A 333 -11.84 34.79 20.65
N ASP A 334 -13.04 35.09 21.14
CA ASP A 334 -13.26 35.94 22.32
C ASP A 334 -12.83 35.27 23.63
N THR A 335 -12.80 33.94 23.69
CA THR A 335 -12.47 33.16 24.90
C THR A 335 -10.98 32.79 24.99
N THR A 336 -10.16 33.17 24.02
CA THR A 336 -8.73 32.85 23.94
C THR A 336 -7.93 33.18 25.20
N VAL A 337 -8.32 34.19 25.97
CA VAL A 337 -7.63 34.58 27.22
C VAL A 337 -7.84 33.56 28.35
N LEU A 338 -8.93 32.79 28.30
CA LEU A 338 -9.34 31.83 29.33
C LEU A 338 -8.89 30.39 29.04
N MET A 339 -8.38 30.12 27.83
CA MET A 339 -8.04 28.78 27.38
C MET A 339 -6.74 28.24 28.00
N GLU A 340 -6.70 26.92 28.21
CA GLU A 340 -5.48 26.20 28.57
C GLU A 340 -4.49 26.09 27.39
N ASN A 341 -3.22 25.76 27.68
CA ASN A 341 -2.15 25.64 26.69
C ASN A 341 -2.49 24.68 25.53
N ILE A 342 -3.18 23.57 25.81
CA ILE A 342 -3.54 22.55 24.81
C ILE A 342 -4.70 23.04 23.94
N GLN A 343 -5.70 23.68 24.54
CA GLN A 343 -6.80 24.31 23.82
C GLN A 343 -6.28 25.41 22.88
N LEU A 344 -5.38 26.26 23.38
CA LEU A 344 -4.69 27.28 22.57
C LEU A 344 -3.91 26.68 21.40
N TYR A 345 -3.27 25.52 21.61
CA TYR A 345 -2.55 24.82 20.56
C TYR A 345 -3.50 24.34 19.45
N PHE A 346 -4.57 23.61 19.78
CA PHE A 346 -5.51 23.10 18.78
C PHE A 346 -6.30 24.23 18.11
N TYR A 347 -6.68 25.26 18.86
CA TYR A 347 -7.29 26.46 18.31
C TYR A 347 -6.36 27.17 17.30
N SER A 348 -5.08 27.36 17.65
CA SER A 348 -4.08 27.90 16.72
C SER A 348 -3.93 27.02 15.47
N LYS A 349 -3.95 25.69 15.61
CA LYS A 349 -3.92 24.76 14.47
C LYS A 349 -5.16 24.88 13.57
N CYS A 350 -6.34 25.11 14.14
CA CYS A 350 -7.56 25.41 13.38
C CYS A 350 -7.42 26.72 12.59
N ILE A 351 -6.95 27.80 13.22
CA ILE A 351 -6.74 29.07 12.53
C ILE A 351 -5.63 28.97 11.47
N ASP A 352 -4.55 28.25 11.75
CA ASP A 352 -3.48 27.97 10.78
C ASP A 352 -4.06 27.33 9.52
N LEU A 353 -4.86 26.28 9.69
CA LEU A 353 -5.51 25.58 8.57
C LEU A 353 -6.51 26.50 7.84
N LEU A 354 -7.25 27.33 8.56
CA LEU A 354 -8.17 28.31 7.96
C LEU A 354 -7.42 29.35 7.12
N GLY A 355 -6.36 29.95 7.66
CA GLY A 355 -5.49 30.88 6.96
C GLY A 355 -4.84 30.24 5.72
N HIS A 356 -4.46 28.97 5.83
CA HIS A 356 -3.95 28.18 4.70
C HIS A 356 -5.01 27.98 3.59
N LEU A 357 -6.26 27.66 3.94
CA LEU A 357 -7.36 27.52 2.98
C LEU A 357 -7.61 28.84 2.23
N TYR A 358 -7.59 29.98 2.93
CA TYR A 358 -7.73 31.29 2.30
C TYR A 358 -6.56 31.65 1.38
N LEU A 359 -5.33 31.29 1.77
CA LEU A 359 -4.14 31.52 0.95
C LEU A 359 -4.16 30.70 -0.34
N THR A 360 -4.52 29.43 -0.23
CA THR A 360 -4.60 28.50 -1.36
C THR A 360 -5.81 28.76 -2.26
N GLY A 361 -6.86 29.38 -1.71
CA GLY A 361 -8.13 29.60 -2.39
C GLY A 361 -8.98 28.32 -2.52
N GLU A 362 -8.63 27.24 -1.83
CA GLU A 362 -9.40 26.00 -1.86
C GLU A 362 -10.70 26.16 -1.05
N GLY A 363 -11.86 25.89 -1.69
CA GLY A 363 -13.16 26.05 -1.04
C GLY A 363 -13.66 27.50 -0.93
N VAL A 364 -12.99 28.43 -1.62
CA VAL A 364 -13.34 29.87 -1.72
C VAL A 364 -13.41 30.24 -3.22
N PRO A 365 -14.33 31.13 -3.65
CA PRO A 365 -14.43 31.52 -5.06
C PRO A 365 -13.17 32.19 -5.63
N THR A 366 -12.39 32.88 -4.80
CA THR A 366 -11.11 33.51 -5.15
C THR A 366 -10.17 33.51 -3.96
N ALA A 367 -8.87 33.27 -4.18
CA ALA A 367 -7.86 33.38 -3.13
C ALA A 367 -7.78 34.82 -2.60
N ASP A 368 -7.81 34.97 -1.29
CA ASP A 368 -7.72 36.27 -0.62
C ASP A 368 -6.52 36.28 0.35
N VAL A 369 -5.45 36.90 -0.12
CA VAL A 369 -4.17 36.98 0.60
C VAL A 369 -4.29 37.83 1.87
N ALA A 370 -5.17 38.85 1.88
CA ALA A 370 -5.27 39.76 3.02
C ALA A 370 -5.95 39.11 4.22
N THR A 371 -7.04 38.38 3.99
CA THR A 371 -7.71 37.59 5.04
C THR A 371 -6.84 36.43 5.50
N ALA A 372 -6.14 35.75 4.58
CA ALA A 372 -5.15 34.74 4.95
C ALA A 372 -4.06 35.31 5.88
N GLU A 373 -3.46 36.45 5.53
CA GLU A 373 -2.42 37.07 6.35
C GLU A 373 -2.95 37.47 7.74
N PHE A 374 -4.22 37.91 7.83
CA PHE A 374 -4.88 38.23 9.09
C PHE A 374 -4.98 37.01 10.01
N TYR A 375 -5.55 35.90 9.52
CA TYR A 375 -5.70 34.68 10.30
C TYR A 375 -4.35 34.08 10.70
N LEU A 376 -3.37 34.05 9.79
CA LEU A 376 -2.03 33.53 10.08
C LEU A 376 -1.30 34.36 11.14
N LYS A 377 -1.41 35.70 11.10
CA LYS A 377 -0.86 36.56 12.15
C LYS A 377 -1.56 36.35 13.49
N ARG A 378 -2.90 36.20 13.48
CA ARG A 378 -3.68 35.93 14.69
C ARG A 378 -3.24 34.62 15.35
N SER A 379 -3.04 33.56 14.57
CA SER A 379 -2.54 32.29 15.09
C SER A 379 -1.16 32.41 15.73
N VAL A 380 -0.24 33.12 15.09
CA VAL A 380 1.09 33.39 15.66
C VAL A 380 0.98 34.19 16.97
N GLU A 381 0.05 35.15 17.06
CA GLU A 381 -0.18 35.93 18.28
C GLU A 381 -0.68 35.08 19.44
N VAL A 382 -1.62 34.18 19.17
CA VAL A 382 -2.19 33.25 20.17
C VAL A 382 -1.10 32.33 20.73
N LEU A 383 -0.13 31.91 19.91
CA LEU A 383 0.98 31.05 20.34
C LEU A 383 2.17 31.78 20.97
N LYS A 384 2.24 33.11 20.96
CA LYS A 384 3.36 33.85 21.58
C LYS A 384 3.66 33.46 23.04
N PRO A 385 2.67 33.15 23.91
CA PRO A 385 2.93 32.68 25.27
C PRO A 385 3.69 31.33 25.28
N LEU A 386 3.45 30.50 24.26
CA LEU A 386 3.97 29.14 24.12
C LEU A 386 5.27 29.14 23.31
N THR A 387 6.35 29.67 23.88
CA THR A 387 7.64 29.85 23.18
C THR A 387 8.29 28.56 22.66
N TYR A 388 7.93 27.40 23.21
CA TYR A 388 8.42 26.09 22.77
C TYR A 388 7.72 25.59 21.50
N ILE A 389 6.46 25.96 21.29
CA ILE A 389 5.64 25.49 20.19
C ILE A 389 5.75 26.51 19.05
N ARG A 390 6.12 26.00 17.88
CA ARG A 390 6.18 26.80 16.65
C ARG A 390 4.99 26.45 15.77
N SER A 391 4.42 27.45 15.10
CA SER A 391 3.28 27.26 14.19
C SER A 391 3.74 27.18 12.74
N GLY A 392 3.01 26.38 11.96
CA GLY A 392 3.19 26.25 10.51
C GLY A 392 2.87 27.55 9.75
N ALA A 393 2.20 28.51 10.39
CA ALA A 393 1.84 29.79 9.79
C ALA A 393 3.06 30.59 9.32
N TYR A 394 4.24 30.43 9.93
CA TYR A 394 5.44 31.13 9.47
C TYR A 394 5.85 30.74 8.05
N ARG A 395 5.59 29.50 7.62
CA ARG A 395 5.82 29.08 6.24
C ARG A 395 4.94 29.88 5.28
N ASP A 396 3.65 29.95 5.59
CA ASP A 396 2.65 30.59 4.72
C ASP A 396 2.81 32.12 4.72
N LEU A 397 3.13 32.73 5.87
CA LEU A 397 3.55 34.13 5.97
C LEU A 397 4.85 34.40 5.18
N GLY A 398 5.77 33.44 5.17
CA GLY A 398 6.96 33.45 4.32
C GLY A 398 6.60 33.58 2.84
N LEU A 399 5.71 32.71 2.35
CA LEU A 399 5.23 32.71 0.96
C LEU A 399 4.53 34.02 0.61
N ILE A 400 3.64 34.52 1.47
CA ILE A 400 2.97 35.81 1.28
C ILE A 400 4.01 36.94 1.19
N SER A 401 4.98 36.97 2.10
CA SER A 401 6.00 38.02 2.10
C SER A 401 6.93 37.96 0.88
N GLN A 402 7.22 36.78 0.37
CA GLN A 402 8.07 36.57 -0.81
C GLN A 402 7.34 36.92 -2.11
N TYR A 403 6.14 36.37 -2.34
CA TYR A 403 5.45 36.45 -3.62
C TYR A 403 4.44 37.62 -3.70
N ALA A 404 3.74 37.96 -2.62
CA ALA A 404 2.77 39.06 -2.63
C ALA A 404 3.43 40.43 -2.37
N TYR A 405 4.40 40.49 -1.45
CA TYR A 405 5.03 41.76 -1.03
C TYR A 405 6.49 41.94 -1.51
N ASN A 406 7.11 40.93 -2.13
CA ASN A 406 8.51 40.95 -2.57
C ASN A 406 9.53 41.32 -1.48
N ASN A 407 9.22 41.05 -0.20
CA ASN A 407 10.12 41.30 0.93
C ASN A 407 10.93 40.04 1.30
N ILE A 408 12.02 39.84 0.56
CA ILE A 408 12.85 38.63 0.64
C ILE A 408 13.54 38.48 2.00
N THR A 409 13.95 39.58 2.63
CA THR A 409 14.65 39.52 3.93
C THR A 409 13.76 38.98 5.04
N LYS A 410 12.50 39.43 5.06
CA LYS A 410 11.49 38.98 6.02
C LYS A 410 11.06 37.53 5.73
N ALA A 411 10.92 37.17 4.46
CA ALA A 411 10.65 35.80 4.03
C ALA A 411 11.74 34.83 4.48
N ALA A 412 13.01 35.16 4.23
CA ALA A 412 14.14 34.33 4.64
C ALA A 412 14.23 34.15 6.16
N GLN A 413 13.86 35.17 6.94
CA GLN A 413 13.74 35.04 8.40
C GLN A 413 12.67 34.02 8.76
N TYR A 414 11.46 34.13 8.19
CA TYR A 414 10.38 33.18 8.44
C TYR A 414 10.75 31.74 8.07
N TYR A 415 11.35 31.49 6.92
CA TYR A 415 11.83 30.15 6.57
C TYR A 415 12.92 29.65 7.51
N LYS A 416 13.85 30.52 7.92
CA LYS A 416 14.90 30.13 8.88
C LYS A 416 14.32 29.72 10.24
N TYR A 417 13.26 30.39 10.71
CA TYR A 417 12.57 30.00 11.95
C TYR A 417 11.96 28.58 11.86
N MET A 418 11.56 28.14 10.67
CA MET A 418 10.97 26.81 10.41
C MET A 418 12.00 25.68 10.37
N THR A 419 13.25 25.94 9.95
CA THR A 419 14.25 24.88 9.70
C THR A 419 14.52 23.92 10.86
N GLY A 420 14.24 24.32 12.12
CA GLY A 420 14.38 23.48 13.30
C GLY A 420 13.19 22.57 13.61
N MET A 421 12.12 22.59 12.82
CA MET A 421 10.93 21.76 13.00
C MET A 421 11.05 20.47 12.19
N ASN A 422 10.52 19.39 12.73
CA ASN A 422 10.28 18.15 11.98
C ASN A 422 8.93 18.28 11.24
N ASP A 423 8.82 19.25 10.35
CA ASP A 423 7.66 19.39 9.49
C ASP A 423 7.83 18.54 8.22
N GLU A 424 6.73 17.95 7.75
CA GLU A 424 6.71 17.01 6.61
C GLU A 424 6.82 17.71 5.25
N ASP A 425 6.39 18.96 5.11
CA ASP A 425 6.13 19.54 3.77
C ASP A 425 7.38 20.03 3.00
N GLY A 426 8.54 20.17 3.66
CA GLY A 426 9.86 20.50 3.06
C GLY A 426 9.97 21.79 2.21
N ASN A 427 8.87 22.54 2.05
CA ASN A 427 8.77 23.72 1.19
C ASN A 427 9.66 24.88 1.68
N ASP A 428 9.85 25.00 3.00
CA ASP A 428 10.73 26.00 3.62
C ASP A 428 12.17 25.92 3.06
N PHE A 429 12.73 24.71 2.98
CA PHE A 429 14.05 24.49 2.39
C PHE A 429 14.10 24.71 0.88
N PHE A 430 13.02 24.36 0.18
CA PHE A 430 12.90 24.58 -1.27
C PHE A 430 12.95 26.08 -1.61
N GLN A 431 12.15 26.90 -0.92
CA GLN A 431 12.16 28.35 -1.11
C GLN A 431 13.51 28.95 -0.68
N LEU A 432 14.08 28.49 0.44
CA LEU A 432 15.37 28.99 0.92
C LEU A 432 16.50 28.68 -0.09
N SER A 433 16.48 27.50 -0.72
CA SER A 433 17.42 27.13 -1.77
C SER A 433 17.30 28.06 -2.98
N LYS A 434 16.07 28.34 -3.45
CA LYS A 434 15.82 29.30 -4.53
C LYS A 434 16.30 30.71 -4.20
N ILE A 435 16.05 31.18 -2.99
CA ILE A 435 16.54 32.50 -2.54
C ILE A 435 18.07 32.50 -2.50
N SER A 436 18.71 31.42 -2.04
CA SER A 436 20.18 31.32 -1.98
C SER A 436 20.81 31.36 -3.38
N ILE A 437 20.19 30.74 -4.38
CA ILE A 437 20.62 30.79 -5.79
C ILE A 437 20.45 32.20 -6.36
N ALA A 438 19.31 32.85 -6.12
CA ALA A 438 19.03 34.20 -6.60
C ALA A 438 19.88 35.28 -5.92
N HIS A 439 20.20 35.09 -4.63
CA HIS A 439 20.89 36.04 -3.77
C HIS A 439 22.03 35.38 -2.98
N PRO A 440 23.16 35.07 -3.63
CA PRO A 440 24.31 34.46 -2.97
C PRO A 440 24.92 35.33 -1.86
N GLU A 441 24.63 36.64 -1.86
CA GLU A 441 25.09 37.60 -0.85
C GLU A 441 24.57 37.30 0.56
N MET A 442 23.38 36.71 0.69
CA MET A 442 22.73 36.50 1.99
C MET A 442 23.33 35.32 2.79
N LYS A 443 24.18 34.49 2.17
CA LYS A 443 24.84 33.32 2.79
C LYS A 443 23.88 32.45 3.61
N LEU A 444 22.77 32.04 3.00
CA LEU A 444 21.70 31.27 3.64
C LEU A 444 22.01 29.77 3.75
N GLY A 445 23.16 29.33 3.24
CA GLY A 445 23.58 27.93 3.15
C GLY A 445 23.74 27.48 1.69
N ASP A 446 24.36 26.31 1.51
CA ASP A 446 24.60 25.75 0.18
C ASP A 446 23.27 25.30 -0.45
N PRO A 447 22.90 25.81 -1.65
CA PRO A 447 21.62 25.48 -2.28
C PRO A 447 21.40 23.98 -2.49
N PHE A 448 22.47 23.25 -2.78
CA PHE A 448 22.45 21.80 -2.99
C PHE A 448 22.02 21.05 -1.72
N VAL A 449 22.57 21.42 -0.56
CA VAL A 449 22.24 20.79 0.74
C VAL A 449 20.81 21.13 1.13
N LEU A 450 20.39 22.38 0.93
CA LEU A 450 19.00 22.79 1.18
C LEU A 450 18.02 22.02 0.28
N MET A 451 18.37 21.80 -0.99
CA MET A 451 17.53 21.02 -1.90
C MET A 451 17.48 19.53 -1.50
N GLN A 452 18.60 18.96 -1.06
CA GLN A 452 18.64 17.60 -0.53
C GLN A 452 17.78 17.46 0.73
N GLN A 453 17.76 18.46 1.60
CA GLN A 453 16.89 18.48 2.78
C GLN A 453 15.42 18.57 2.39
N ALA A 454 15.06 19.42 1.42
CA ALA A 454 13.70 19.50 0.87
C ALA A 454 13.26 18.15 0.26
N TYR A 455 14.15 17.51 -0.50
CA TYR A 455 13.96 16.18 -1.07
C TYR A 455 13.73 15.13 0.03
N SER A 456 14.55 15.13 1.08
CA SER A 456 14.44 14.16 2.18
C SER A 456 13.14 14.30 2.99
N ARG A 457 12.56 15.50 3.03
CA ARG A 457 11.24 15.76 3.62
C ARG A 457 10.10 15.36 2.67
N GLY A 458 10.37 15.15 1.39
CA GLY A 458 9.39 14.66 0.41
C GLY A 458 8.66 15.75 -0.36
N HIS A 459 9.18 16.99 -0.40
CA HIS A 459 8.57 18.06 -1.18
C HIS A 459 8.66 17.77 -2.69
N VAL A 460 7.52 17.55 -3.36
CA VAL A 460 7.48 17.02 -4.74
C VAL A 460 8.26 17.86 -5.76
N PRO A 461 8.10 19.20 -5.84
CA PRO A 461 8.89 20.04 -6.73
C PRO A 461 10.40 19.97 -6.52
N SER A 462 10.84 19.78 -5.27
CA SER A 462 12.27 19.70 -4.95
C SER A 462 12.93 18.46 -5.56
N ILE A 463 12.19 17.36 -5.75
CA ILE A 463 12.72 16.12 -6.32
C ILE A 463 13.20 16.36 -7.75
N TYR A 464 12.39 17.04 -8.57
CA TYR A 464 12.74 17.36 -9.96
C TYR A 464 13.89 18.35 -10.05
N GLU A 465 13.84 19.46 -9.30
CA GLU A 465 14.92 20.46 -9.33
C GLU A 465 16.24 19.88 -8.80
N PHE A 466 16.19 19.01 -7.79
CA PHE A 466 17.36 18.30 -7.29
C PHE A 466 17.95 17.34 -8.33
N ALA A 467 17.10 16.58 -9.02
CA ALA A 467 17.53 15.70 -10.11
C ALA A 467 18.24 16.49 -11.22
N LYS A 468 17.71 17.66 -11.58
CA LYS A 468 18.32 18.56 -12.57
C LYS A 468 19.66 19.13 -12.09
N MET A 469 19.76 19.53 -10.82
CA MET A 469 21.04 20.00 -10.26
C MET A 469 22.13 18.90 -10.27
N LEU A 470 21.75 17.64 -10.09
CA LEU A 470 22.65 16.50 -10.18
C LEU A 470 23.07 16.19 -11.62
N GLU A 471 22.16 16.37 -12.57
CA GLU A 471 22.47 16.27 -13.99
C GLU A 471 23.44 17.37 -14.44
N ASP A 472 23.21 18.61 -14.02
CA ASP A 472 24.08 19.76 -14.32
C ASP A 472 25.48 19.62 -13.69
N GLY A 473 25.66 18.67 -12.77
CA GLY A 473 26.98 18.25 -12.29
C GLY A 473 27.57 19.13 -11.18
N PHE A 474 26.73 19.79 -10.37
CA PHE A 474 27.18 20.72 -9.30
C PHE A 474 28.25 20.14 -8.36
N ASN A 475 28.36 18.80 -8.22
CA ASN A 475 29.32 18.12 -7.35
C ASN A 475 30.33 17.19 -8.06
N ASN A 476 30.44 17.19 -9.41
CA ASN A 476 31.32 16.30 -10.19
C ASN A 476 31.15 14.78 -9.93
N GLN A 477 30.12 14.37 -9.18
CA GLN A 477 29.72 12.98 -8.96
C GLN A 477 28.44 12.76 -9.75
N HIS A 478 28.56 12.35 -11.01
CA HIS A 478 27.42 12.04 -11.86
C HIS A 478 27.22 10.53 -11.92
N SER A 479 26.18 10.04 -11.25
CA SER A 479 25.71 8.67 -11.34
C SER A 479 24.41 8.66 -12.13
N CYS A 480 24.39 7.95 -13.26
CA CYS A 480 23.18 7.77 -14.05
C CYS A 480 22.09 7.06 -13.22
N ASP A 481 22.48 6.07 -12.41
CA ASP A 481 21.52 5.30 -11.61
C ASP A 481 20.80 6.19 -10.59
N ASP A 482 21.52 7.10 -9.91
CA ASP A 482 20.95 7.99 -8.90
C ASP A 482 20.02 9.05 -9.52
N THR A 483 20.43 9.62 -10.66
CA THR A 483 19.60 10.60 -11.39
C THR A 483 18.35 9.98 -11.98
N ALA A 484 18.46 8.79 -12.58
CA ALA A 484 17.31 8.05 -13.09
C ALA A 484 16.35 7.65 -11.97
N PHE A 485 16.87 7.25 -10.80
CA PHE A 485 16.07 6.96 -9.62
C PHE A 485 15.30 8.19 -9.11
N LEU A 486 15.92 9.37 -9.08
CA LEU A 486 15.24 10.60 -8.65
C LEU A 486 14.12 11.01 -9.60
N TYR A 487 14.34 10.93 -10.92
CA TYR A 487 13.27 11.17 -11.89
C TYR A 487 12.15 10.14 -11.76
N LYS A 488 12.50 8.86 -11.58
CA LYS A 488 11.51 7.82 -11.29
C LYS A 488 10.69 8.16 -10.03
N HIS A 489 11.35 8.60 -8.95
CA HIS A 489 10.67 8.96 -7.72
C HIS A 489 9.74 10.17 -7.88
N PHE A 490 10.15 11.17 -8.66
CA PHE A 490 9.30 12.32 -9.00
C PHE A 490 8.04 11.89 -9.77
N ILE A 491 8.18 10.97 -10.72
CA ILE A 491 7.03 10.40 -11.44
C ILE A 491 6.13 9.62 -10.48
N GLU A 492 6.72 8.81 -9.58
CA GLU A 492 5.98 8.03 -8.59
C GLU A 492 5.16 8.87 -7.60
N LYS A 493 5.60 10.10 -7.32
CA LYS A 493 4.84 11.05 -6.49
C LYS A 493 3.68 11.71 -7.25
N ASN A 494 3.72 11.77 -8.57
CA ASN A 494 2.72 12.42 -9.43
C ASN A 494 1.80 11.41 -10.11
N ASP A 495 1.29 10.46 -9.34
CA ASP A 495 0.50 9.33 -9.80
C ASP A 495 -0.80 9.71 -10.54
N HIS A 496 -1.48 10.78 -10.14
CA HIS A 496 -2.68 11.28 -10.83
C HIS A 496 -2.46 11.61 -12.32
N ILE A 497 -1.25 12.00 -12.75
CA ILE A 497 -0.93 12.28 -14.16
C ILE A 497 -0.38 11.04 -14.86
N SER A 498 0.60 10.38 -14.24
CA SER A 498 1.30 9.25 -14.86
C SER A 498 0.50 7.96 -14.82
N ALA A 499 -0.32 7.76 -13.79
CA ALA A 499 -1.06 6.53 -13.53
C ALA A 499 -2.50 6.76 -12.99
N PRO A 500 -3.37 7.49 -13.72
CA PRO A 500 -4.76 7.72 -13.31
C PRO A 500 -5.56 6.41 -13.11
N GLN A 501 -5.16 5.33 -13.78
CA GLN A 501 -5.79 4.02 -13.66
C GLN A 501 -5.77 3.42 -12.25
N LEU A 502 -4.87 3.85 -11.35
CA LEU A 502 -4.84 3.36 -9.97
C LEU A 502 -6.09 3.79 -9.19
N LYS A 503 -6.55 5.03 -9.40
CA LYS A 503 -7.79 5.53 -8.80
C LYS A 503 -9.00 4.72 -9.29
N GLU A 504 -9.09 4.49 -10.59
CA GLU A 504 -10.16 3.67 -11.18
C GLU A 504 -10.12 2.22 -10.68
N ALA A 505 -8.93 1.63 -10.58
CA ALA A 505 -8.75 0.27 -10.06
C ALA A 505 -9.21 0.14 -8.60
N TYR A 506 -8.87 1.13 -7.76
CA TYR A 506 -9.31 1.15 -6.37
C TYR A 506 -10.83 1.27 -6.25
N VAL A 507 -11.47 2.11 -7.06
CA VAL A 507 -12.94 2.21 -7.12
C VAL A 507 -13.57 0.88 -7.53
N ASN A 508 -13.04 0.24 -8.57
CA ASN A 508 -13.55 -1.06 -9.03
C ASN A 508 -13.44 -2.13 -7.93
N LEU A 509 -12.39 -2.07 -7.11
CA LEU A 509 -12.21 -2.95 -5.97
C LEU A 509 -13.28 -2.72 -4.88
N LEU A 510 -13.59 -1.45 -4.55
CA LEU A 510 -14.69 -1.10 -3.63
C LEU A 510 -16.08 -1.54 -4.15
N LEU A 511 -16.24 -1.64 -5.47
CA LEU A 511 -17.47 -2.14 -6.11
C LEU A 511 -17.53 -3.67 -6.20
N GLY A 512 -16.47 -4.39 -5.80
CA GLY A 512 -16.38 -5.85 -5.92
C GLY A 512 -16.00 -6.36 -7.31
N LYS A 513 -15.64 -5.47 -8.25
CA LYS A 513 -15.18 -5.82 -9.61
C LYS A 513 -13.68 -6.11 -9.61
N THR A 514 -13.29 -7.24 -9.04
CA THR A 514 -11.88 -7.61 -8.82
C THR A 514 -11.08 -7.73 -10.12
N GLU A 515 -11.62 -8.38 -11.15
CA GLU A 515 -10.93 -8.57 -12.44
C GLU A 515 -10.63 -7.23 -13.16
N ALA A 516 -11.55 -6.27 -13.09
CA ALA A 516 -11.33 -4.92 -13.62
C ALA A 516 -10.24 -4.18 -12.84
N ALA A 517 -10.24 -4.34 -11.52
CA ALA A 517 -9.22 -3.75 -10.65
C ALA A 517 -7.83 -4.35 -10.94
N ILE A 518 -7.72 -5.67 -11.12
CA ILE A 518 -6.47 -6.34 -11.48
C ILE A 518 -5.90 -5.74 -12.76
N TRP A 519 -6.72 -5.50 -13.78
CA TRP A 519 -6.26 -4.90 -15.03
C TRP A 519 -5.62 -3.51 -14.83
N GLY A 520 -6.25 -2.63 -14.05
CA GLY A 520 -5.70 -1.30 -13.77
C GLY A 520 -4.39 -1.34 -12.98
N TYR A 521 -4.30 -2.20 -11.95
CA TYR A 521 -3.04 -2.41 -11.22
C TYR A 521 -1.96 -3.07 -12.09
N LEU A 522 -2.34 -3.98 -12.98
CA LEU A 522 -1.42 -4.67 -13.88
C LEU A 522 -0.80 -3.70 -14.89
N GLN A 523 -1.58 -2.78 -15.45
CA GLN A 523 -1.07 -1.72 -16.32
C GLN A 523 -0.05 -0.83 -15.60
N ALA A 524 -0.34 -0.44 -14.34
CA ALA A 524 0.61 0.30 -13.52
C ALA A 524 1.83 -0.56 -13.12
N GLY A 525 1.66 -1.85 -12.87
CA GLY A 525 2.76 -2.77 -12.60
C GLY A 525 3.76 -2.83 -13.77
N GLU A 526 3.28 -2.86 -15.01
CA GLU A 526 4.13 -2.83 -16.21
C GLU A 526 4.84 -1.47 -16.42
N GLN A 527 4.29 -0.38 -15.88
CA GLN A 527 4.98 0.93 -15.80
C GLN A 527 6.08 0.97 -14.73
N GLY A 528 6.17 -0.03 -13.85
CA GLY A 528 7.23 -0.16 -12.85
C GLY A 528 6.89 0.37 -11.45
N TRP A 529 5.60 0.53 -11.14
CA TRP A 529 5.12 0.94 -9.83
C TRP A 529 5.18 -0.22 -8.82
N GLU A 530 5.97 -0.07 -7.76
CA GLU A 530 6.12 -1.13 -6.74
C GLU A 530 4.81 -1.49 -6.04
N PRO A 531 3.99 -0.52 -5.57
CA PRO A 531 2.72 -0.86 -4.91
C PRO A 531 1.73 -1.56 -5.83
N ALA A 532 1.72 -1.21 -7.12
CA ALA A 532 0.87 -1.84 -8.11
C ALA A 532 1.33 -3.28 -8.43
N LEU A 533 2.65 -3.53 -8.47
CA LEU A 533 3.19 -4.88 -8.65
C LEU A 533 2.74 -5.80 -7.52
N VAL A 534 2.87 -5.36 -6.27
CA VAL A 534 2.47 -6.13 -5.08
C VAL A 534 0.95 -6.33 -5.06
N SER A 535 0.18 -5.27 -5.32
CA SER A 535 -1.29 -5.35 -5.36
C SER A 535 -1.79 -6.29 -6.45
N THR A 536 -1.18 -6.25 -7.64
CA THR A 536 -1.52 -7.18 -8.72
C THR A 536 -1.22 -8.62 -8.30
N ALA A 537 -0.03 -8.88 -7.76
CA ALA A 537 0.36 -10.22 -7.34
C ALA A 537 -0.56 -10.77 -6.23
N TYR A 538 -0.92 -9.91 -5.27
CA TYR A 538 -1.83 -10.21 -4.18
C TYR A 538 -3.25 -10.51 -4.65
N LEU A 539 -3.78 -9.73 -5.59
CA LEU A 539 -5.12 -9.96 -6.16
C LEU A 539 -5.17 -11.20 -7.06
N LEU A 540 -4.05 -11.60 -7.67
CA LEU A 540 -3.98 -12.80 -8.49
C LEU A 540 -3.94 -14.08 -7.67
N TYR A 541 -3.25 -14.02 -6.54
CA TYR A 541 -3.15 -15.13 -5.61
C TYR A 541 -2.89 -14.62 -4.19
N ARG A 542 -3.85 -14.86 -3.31
CA ARG A 542 -3.70 -14.70 -1.86
C ARG A 542 -3.30 -16.04 -1.27
N MET A 543 -2.39 -16.03 -0.30
CA MET A 543 -2.04 -17.25 0.41
C MET A 543 -3.20 -17.62 1.35
N SER A 544 -3.63 -18.88 1.34
CA SER A 544 -4.66 -19.34 2.27
C SER A 544 -4.13 -19.33 3.71
N PRO A 545 -4.98 -19.06 4.71
CA PRO A 545 -4.65 -19.32 6.10
C PRO A 545 -4.18 -20.76 6.30
N LEU A 546 -3.29 -20.99 7.26
CA LEU A 546 -2.57 -22.27 7.44
C LEU A 546 -3.49 -23.51 7.62
N LEU A 547 -4.72 -23.32 8.10
CA LEU A 547 -5.68 -24.39 8.38
C LEU A 547 -6.77 -24.54 7.31
N ASP A 548 -6.81 -23.64 6.33
CA ASP A 548 -7.82 -23.65 5.28
C ASP A 548 -7.28 -24.32 4.01
N ASP A 549 -8.18 -24.92 3.23
CA ASP A 549 -7.83 -25.49 1.93
C ASP A 549 -7.26 -24.41 0.99
N GLU A 550 -6.34 -24.81 0.13
CA GLU A 550 -5.73 -23.88 -0.83
C GLU A 550 -6.77 -23.35 -1.82
N TYR A 551 -6.72 -22.03 -2.10
CA TYR A 551 -7.61 -21.41 -3.07
C TYR A 551 -7.38 -21.94 -4.49
N VAL A 552 -8.48 -22.28 -5.17
CA VAL A 552 -8.47 -22.76 -6.54
C VAL A 552 -8.17 -21.61 -7.50
N THR A 553 -7.00 -21.66 -8.14
CA THR A 553 -6.55 -20.69 -9.15
C THR A 553 -5.81 -21.39 -10.30
N SER A 554 -5.78 -20.76 -11.48
CA SER A 554 -5.00 -21.26 -12.62
C SER A 554 -3.49 -21.19 -12.36
N GLU A 555 -2.74 -22.22 -12.77
CA GLU A 555 -1.27 -22.27 -12.68
C GLU A 555 -0.60 -21.06 -13.34
N GLU A 556 -1.16 -20.58 -14.45
CA GLU A 556 -0.62 -19.41 -15.17
C GLU A 556 -0.72 -18.13 -14.33
N ARG A 557 -1.81 -17.97 -13.55
CA ARG A 557 -1.96 -16.83 -12.62
C ARG A 557 -0.98 -16.92 -11.47
N LYS A 558 -0.74 -18.12 -10.93
CA LYS A 558 0.24 -18.34 -9.88
C LYS A 558 1.65 -17.98 -10.36
N GLN A 559 2.04 -18.45 -11.56
CA GLN A 559 3.33 -18.10 -12.17
C GLN A 559 3.47 -16.59 -12.42
N LEU A 560 2.40 -15.95 -12.90
CA LEU A 560 2.39 -14.50 -13.10
C LEU A 560 2.51 -13.75 -11.79
N SER A 561 1.78 -14.15 -10.74
CA SER A 561 1.89 -13.59 -9.38
C SER A 561 3.32 -13.69 -8.84
N ILE A 562 3.97 -14.86 -8.96
CA ILE A 562 5.37 -15.06 -8.59
C ILE A 562 6.30 -14.09 -9.36
N SER A 563 6.08 -13.94 -10.66
CA SER A 563 6.89 -13.02 -11.47
C SER A 563 6.75 -11.58 -11.00
N TYR A 564 5.55 -11.15 -10.59
CA TYR A 564 5.31 -9.81 -10.07
C TYR A 564 5.91 -9.61 -8.68
N TYR A 565 5.79 -10.58 -7.78
CA TYR A 565 6.47 -10.53 -6.48
C TYR A 565 8.00 -10.49 -6.61
N SER A 566 8.58 -11.25 -7.55
CA SER A 566 10.03 -11.18 -7.79
C SER A 566 10.48 -9.82 -8.34
N ARG A 567 9.66 -9.17 -9.19
CA ARG A 567 9.89 -7.79 -9.65
C ARG A 567 9.78 -6.79 -8.50
N ALA A 568 8.77 -6.89 -7.65
CA ALA A 568 8.63 -6.06 -6.46
C ALA A 568 9.81 -6.25 -5.49
N PHE A 569 10.28 -7.48 -5.34
CA PHE A 569 11.50 -7.78 -4.57
C PHE A 569 12.74 -7.10 -5.17
N ASN A 570 12.88 -7.06 -6.49
CA ASN A 570 13.97 -6.30 -7.12
C ASN A 570 13.87 -4.79 -6.85
N LEU A 571 12.65 -4.25 -6.71
CA LEU A 571 12.35 -2.86 -6.30
C LEU A 571 12.44 -2.62 -4.78
N HIS A 572 13.23 -3.44 -4.08
CA HIS A 572 13.48 -3.35 -2.63
C HIS A 572 12.36 -3.82 -1.70
N ASN A 573 11.25 -4.37 -2.22
CA ASN A 573 10.22 -4.96 -1.36
C ASN A 573 10.66 -6.33 -0.82
N THR A 574 11.22 -6.38 0.37
CA THR A 574 11.66 -7.59 1.08
C THR A 574 10.54 -8.60 1.33
N ASP A 575 9.36 -8.16 1.73
CA ASP A 575 8.23 -9.03 2.07
C ASP A 575 7.71 -9.79 0.84
N ALA A 576 7.69 -9.15 -0.33
CA ALA A 576 7.37 -9.77 -1.61
C ALA A 576 8.29 -10.95 -1.94
N GLY A 577 9.57 -10.87 -1.55
CA GLY A 577 10.52 -11.97 -1.73
C GLY A 577 10.18 -13.19 -0.88
N VAL A 578 9.70 -12.98 0.35
CA VAL A 578 9.26 -14.07 1.24
C VAL A 578 8.01 -14.74 0.68
N ILE A 579 7.01 -13.96 0.24
CA ILE A 579 5.81 -14.52 -0.38
C ILE A 579 6.15 -15.28 -1.67
N ALA A 580 7.01 -14.74 -2.55
CA ALA A 580 7.46 -15.48 -3.73
C ALA A 580 8.12 -16.82 -3.35
N GLY A 581 8.92 -16.86 -2.28
CA GLY A 581 9.46 -18.09 -1.72
C GLY A 581 8.38 -19.07 -1.23
N ASN A 582 7.35 -18.58 -0.54
CA ASN A 582 6.22 -19.39 -0.07
C ASN A 582 5.43 -19.98 -1.27
N LEU A 583 5.27 -19.21 -2.35
CA LEU A 583 4.60 -19.69 -3.57
C LEU A 583 5.41 -20.80 -4.25
N TYR A 584 6.72 -20.62 -4.41
CA TYR A 584 7.59 -21.69 -4.93
C TYR A 584 7.56 -22.93 -4.04
N TYR A 585 7.51 -22.75 -2.72
CA TYR A 585 7.37 -23.83 -1.76
C TYR A 585 6.07 -24.61 -1.95
N ASN A 586 4.93 -23.93 -2.08
CA ASN A 586 3.62 -24.55 -2.30
C ASN A 586 3.56 -25.32 -3.63
N MET A 587 4.25 -24.83 -4.67
CA MET A 587 4.41 -25.53 -5.94
C MET A 587 5.34 -26.76 -5.86
N GLY A 588 6.06 -26.95 -4.75
CA GLY A 588 7.06 -28.01 -4.58
C GLY A 588 8.42 -27.71 -5.19
N ASP A 589 8.68 -26.47 -5.64
CA ASP A 589 10.00 -26.05 -6.13
C ASP A 589 10.87 -25.49 -5.00
N TYR A 590 11.35 -26.42 -4.17
CA TYR A 590 12.18 -26.09 -3.02
C TYR A 590 13.50 -25.39 -3.37
N PRO A 591 14.25 -25.76 -4.44
CA PRO A 591 15.49 -25.08 -4.78
C PRO A 591 15.28 -23.58 -5.05
N ARG A 592 14.25 -23.20 -5.84
CA ARG A 592 13.95 -21.79 -6.08
C ARG A 592 13.46 -21.08 -4.82
N ALA A 593 12.63 -21.74 -4.01
CA ALA A 593 12.18 -21.18 -2.74
C ALA A 593 13.36 -20.80 -1.82
N ILE A 594 14.36 -21.69 -1.68
CA ILE A 594 15.56 -21.42 -0.87
C ILE A 594 16.34 -20.22 -1.41
N THR A 595 16.54 -20.11 -2.72
CA THR A 595 17.25 -18.94 -3.28
C THR A 595 16.54 -17.62 -2.96
N MET A 596 15.21 -17.62 -3.02
CA MET A 596 14.41 -16.44 -2.67
C MET A 596 14.53 -16.12 -1.18
N TYR A 597 14.36 -17.10 -0.28
CA TYR A 597 14.52 -16.85 1.15
C TYR A 597 15.95 -16.44 1.52
N GLN A 598 16.98 -17.00 0.90
CA GLN A 598 18.37 -16.56 1.09
C GLN A 598 18.53 -15.10 0.68
N SER A 599 18.02 -14.71 -0.48
CA SER A 599 18.08 -13.31 -0.93
C SER A 599 17.31 -12.36 0.00
N ALA A 600 16.16 -12.79 0.54
CA ALA A 600 15.39 -12.02 1.52
C ALA A 600 16.06 -11.96 2.90
N SER A 601 16.76 -13.02 3.31
CA SER A 601 17.53 -13.05 4.56
C SER A 601 18.70 -12.07 4.56
N LEU A 602 19.35 -11.88 3.41
CA LEU A 602 20.41 -10.87 3.22
C LEU A 602 19.89 -9.43 3.38
N ARG A 603 18.57 -9.24 3.30
CA ARG A 603 17.88 -7.97 3.57
C ARG A 603 17.22 -7.95 4.95
N TYR A 604 17.70 -8.79 5.86
CA TYR A 604 17.31 -8.83 7.29
C TYR A 604 15.84 -9.17 7.55
N SER A 605 15.23 -10.00 6.70
CA SER A 605 13.87 -10.50 6.95
C SER A 605 13.87 -11.67 7.96
N SER A 606 13.29 -11.43 9.14
CA SER A 606 13.13 -12.45 10.20
C SER A 606 12.28 -13.64 9.74
N SER A 607 11.21 -13.38 8.98
CA SER A 607 10.33 -14.42 8.42
C SER A 607 11.07 -15.31 7.41
N ALA A 608 11.93 -14.72 6.57
CA ALA A 608 12.76 -15.48 5.63
C ALA A 608 13.75 -16.41 6.35
N LEU A 609 14.41 -15.92 7.41
CA LEU A 609 15.34 -16.70 8.22
C LEU A 609 14.63 -17.87 8.91
N TRP A 610 13.44 -17.63 9.46
CA TRP A 610 12.64 -18.70 10.06
C TRP A 610 12.24 -19.76 9.03
N ASN A 611 11.79 -19.33 7.83
CA ASN A 611 11.48 -20.24 6.73
C ASN A 611 12.70 -21.04 6.25
N LEU A 612 13.89 -20.43 6.18
CA LEU A 612 15.13 -21.16 5.89
C LEU A 612 15.43 -22.21 6.96
N GLY A 613 15.33 -21.84 8.24
CA GLY A 613 15.49 -22.78 9.36
C GLY A 613 14.56 -23.98 9.22
N TYR A 614 13.31 -23.74 8.82
CA TYR A 614 12.34 -24.79 8.53
C TYR A 614 12.76 -25.69 7.35
N MET A 615 13.25 -25.12 6.23
CA MET A 615 13.73 -25.94 5.09
C MET A 615 14.90 -26.85 5.48
N TYR A 616 15.87 -26.36 6.26
CA TYR A 616 17.00 -27.15 6.75
C TYR A 616 16.61 -28.21 7.79
N GLU A 617 15.60 -27.93 8.64
CA GLU A 617 15.06 -28.90 9.61
C GLU A 617 14.45 -30.11 8.91
N TYR A 618 13.72 -29.89 7.82
CA TYR A 618 13.01 -30.95 7.10
C TYR A 618 13.80 -31.53 5.91
N GLY A 619 14.86 -30.85 5.47
CA GLY A 619 15.65 -31.25 4.30
C GLY A 619 14.89 -31.06 2.99
N LEU A 620 14.17 -29.95 2.87
CA LEU A 620 13.36 -29.61 1.69
C LEU A 620 14.23 -28.84 0.71
N GLY A 621 14.67 -29.49 -0.37
CA GLY A 621 15.57 -28.91 -1.37
C GLY A 621 17.05 -28.80 -0.95
N VAL A 622 17.37 -29.11 0.31
CA VAL A 622 18.72 -29.14 0.90
C VAL A 622 18.89 -30.37 1.79
N GLU A 623 20.13 -30.72 2.10
CA GLU A 623 20.40 -31.76 3.10
C GLU A 623 19.95 -31.31 4.49
N LYS A 624 19.47 -32.27 5.29
CA LYS A 624 19.02 -32.01 6.67
C LYS A 624 20.21 -31.60 7.53
N ASP A 625 20.14 -30.40 8.10
CA ASP A 625 21.16 -29.89 9.02
C ASP A 625 20.49 -29.14 10.18
N TYR A 626 20.47 -29.78 11.36
CA TYR A 626 19.88 -29.19 12.55
C TYR A 626 20.75 -28.08 13.16
N TYR A 627 22.07 -28.04 12.91
CA TYR A 627 22.93 -26.96 13.37
C TYR A 627 22.61 -25.67 12.62
N LEU A 628 22.53 -25.76 11.28
CA LEU A 628 22.15 -24.64 10.44
C LEU A 628 20.73 -24.18 10.76
N ALA A 629 19.78 -25.10 10.90
CA ALA A 629 18.40 -24.76 11.27
C ALA A 629 18.34 -23.98 12.60
N LYS A 630 19.03 -24.47 13.65
CA LYS A 630 19.14 -23.76 14.93
C LYS A 630 19.74 -22.37 14.77
N ARG A 631 20.82 -22.26 13.98
CA ARG A 631 21.48 -20.97 13.75
C ARG A 631 20.54 -19.95 13.11
N PHE A 632 19.81 -20.34 12.06
CA PHE A 632 18.85 -19.43 11.40
C PHE A 632 17.69 -19.04 12.33
N TYR A 633 17.21 -19.97 13.16
CA TYR A 633 16.22 -19.66 14.19
C TYR A 633 16.77 -18.65 15.22
N ASP A 634 17.97 -18.88 15.75
CA ASP A 634 18.61 -17.95 16.70
C ASP A 634 18.87 -16.57 16.05
N GLU A 635 19.28 -16.54 14.78
CA GLU A 635 19.54 -15.30 14.02
C GLU A 635 18.25 -14.50 13.76
N ALA A 636 17.11 -15.16 13.51
CA ALA A 636 15.82 -14.49 13.37
C ALA A 636 15.43 -13.66 14.61
N LEU A 637 15.86 -14.07 15.82
CA LEU A 637 15.60 -13.35 17.06
C LEU A 637 16.48 -12.12 17.27
N GLU A 638 17.64 -12.07 16.61
CA GLU A 638 18.51 -10.90 16.70
C GLU A 638 17.88 -9.70 15.97
N TYR A 639 17.16 -9.97 14.88
CA TYR A 639 16.48 -8.94 14.08
C TYR A 639 15.13 -8.54 14.64
N ASP A 640 14.27 -9.50 15.00
CA ASP A 640 12.96 -9.20 15.59
C ASP A 640 12.74 -9.92 16.93
N LYS A 641 12.68 -9.11 17.99
CA LYS A 641 12.44 -9.58 19.36
C LYS A 641 10.98 -9.96 19.61
N ASN A 642 10.04 -9.47 18.81
CA ASN A 642 8.62 -9.76 18.98
C ASN A 642 8.31 -11.23 18.68
N ILE A 643 9.13 -11.90 17.86
CA ILE A 643 8.99 -13.32 17.47
C ILE A 643 9.61 -14.27 18.51
N LEU A 644 10.02 -13.77 19.70
CA LEU A 644 10.68 -14.55 20.76
C LEU A 644 10.00 -15.90 21.05
N LEU A 645 8.69 -15.86 21.26
CA LEU A 645 7.90 -17.04 21.59
C LEU A 645 7.94 -18.07 20.46
N GLY A 646 7.67 -17.63 19.23
CA GLY A 646 7.60 -18.50 18.05
C GLY A 646 8.93 -19.22 17.79
N VAL A 647 10.05 -18.50 17.87
CA VAL A 647 11.36 -19.12 17.68
C VAL A 647 11.70 -20.08 18.82
N LYS A 648 11.47 -19.72 20.09
CA LYS A 648 11.78 -20.64 21.21
C LYS A 648 10.96 -21.93 21.13
N LEU A 649 9.71 -21.86 20.68
CA LEU A 649 8.90 -23.05 20.40
C LEU A 649 9.48 -23.89 19.24
N SER A 650 9.93 -23.25 18.16
CA SER A 650 10.59 -23.96 17.04
C SER A 650 11.88 -24.67 17.48
N LEU A 651 12.69 -24.04 18.33
CA LEU A 651 13.91 -24.62 18.90
C LEU A 651 13.61 -25.77 19.86
N LEU A 652 12.54 -25.67 20.66
CA LEU A 652 12.07 -26.76 21.52
C LEU A 652 11.60 -27.94 20.68
N LYS A 653 10.82 -27.70 19.63
CA LYS A 653 10.40 -28.74 18.67
C LYS A 653 11.62 -29.43 18.03
N LEU A 654 12.62 -28.67 17.61
CA LEU A 654 13.87 -29.18 17.05
C LEU A 654 14.59 -30.10 18.05
N GLN A 655 14.66 -29.71 19.33
CA GLN A 655 15.23 -30.53 20.41
C GLN A 655 14.47 -31.84 20.62
N LEU A 656 13.14 -31.78 20.64
CA LEU A 656 12.30 -32.98 20.79
C LEU A 656 12.51 -33.96 19.63
N LYS A 657 12.61 -33.45 18.40
CA LYS A 657 12.91 -34.28 17.22
C LYS A 657 14.30 -34.93 17.32
N ALA A 658 15.32 -34.18 17.70
CA ALA A 658 16.67 -34.72 17.89
C ALA A 658 16.71 -35.79 19.00
N TRP A 659 16.01 -35.56 20.11
CA TRP A 659 15.87 -36.52 21.21
C TRP A 659 15.13 -37.80 20.79
N TRP A 660 14.05 -37.65 20.02
CA TRP A 660 13.27 -38.78 19.49
C TRP A 660 14.09 -39.62 18.50
N SER A 661 14.85 -38.97 17.61
CA SER A 661 15.77 -39.66 16.70
C SER A 661 16.78 -40.53 17.46
N ARG A 662 17.36 -39.97 18.53
CA ARG A 662 18.30 -40.68 19.41
C ARG A 662 17.70 -41.93 20.08
N ILE A 663 16.42 -41.90 20.44
CA ILE A 663 15.74 -43.07 21.04
C ILE A 663 15.47 -44.16 20.01
N ASN A 664 15.13 -43.78 18.78
CA ASN A 664 14.74 -44.75 17.74
C ASN A 664 15.93 -45.41 17.01
N GLY A 665 17.17 -44.99 17.26
CA GLY A 665 18.36 -45.70 16.79
C GLY A 665 18.54 -45.75 15.26
N TYR A 666 17.98 -44.78 14.51
CA TYR A 666 18.23 -44.66 13.08
C TYR A 666 19.67 -44.17 12.84
N ASN A 667 20.60 -45.10 12.62
CA ASN A 667 21.96 -44.82 12.18
C ASN A 667 21.98 -44.61 10.66
N THR A 668 21.71 -43.39 10.22
CA THR A 668 22.15 -42.88 8.92
C THR A 668 23.40 -42.04 9.13
N SER A 669 24.48 -42.30 8.38
CA SER A 669 25.83 -41.76 8.61
C SER A 669 25.97 -40.22 8.55
N SER A 670 24.92 -39.50 8.14
CA SER A 670 24.84 -38.03 8.20
C SER A 670 24.32 -37.49 9.54
N ASP A 671 23.67 -38.33 10.36
CA ASP A 671 23.03 -37.93 11.61
C ASP A 671 23.96 -37.96 12.84
N ASP A 672 25.14 -38.60 12.75
CA ASP A 672 26.08 -38.70 13.87
C ASP A 672 26.61 -37.34 14.33
N LYS A 673 26.75 -36.35 13.43
CA LYS A 673 27.09 -34.97 13.82
C LYS A 673 25.95 -34.29 14.57
N ASN A 674 24.69 -34.58 14.23
CA ASN A 674 23.49 -33.92 14.73
C ASN A 674 23.11 -34.28 16.18
N ILE A 675 23.64 -35.40 16.70
CA ILE A 675 23.27 -35.97 18.01
C ILE A 675 23.92 -35.24 19.20
N ASP A 676 25.01 -34.50 18.98
CA ASP A 676 25.78 -33.82 20.05
C ASP A 676 25.31 -32.38 20.39
N LEU A 677 24.35 -31.82 19.64
CA LEU A 677 23.96 -30.39 19.70
C LEU A 677 23.35 -29.95 21.06
N PHE A 678 22.74 -30.85 21.83
CA PHE A 678 21.98 -30.53 23.05
C PHE A 678 22.53 -31.18 24.33
N ASN A 679 23.85 -31.26 24.46
CA ASN A 679 24.51 -31.88 25.61
C ASN A 679 24.48 -31.06 26.93
N SER A 680 23.67 -30.00 27.08
CA SER A 680 23.74 -29.16 28.29
C SER A 680 22.46 -28.80 29.03
N ILE A 681 21.25 -29.03 28.52
CA ILE A 681 20.01 -28.81 29.30
C ILE A 681 18.93 -29.81 28.88
N PRO A 682 18.36 -30.62 29.80
CA PRO A 682 17.20 -31.44 29.49
C PRO A 682 16.01 -30.58 29.04
N TRP A 683 15.32 -30.98 27.97
CA TRP A 683 14.20 -30.22 27.36
C TRP A 683 13.13 -29.76 28.38
N TYR A 684 12.89 -30.54 29.44
CA TYR A 684 11.94 -30.19 30.51
C TYR A 684 12.37 -28.96 31.34
N MET A 685 13.66 -28.68 31.50
CA MET A 685 14.14 -27.48 32.18
C MET A 685 13.94 -26.22 31.32
N GLN A 686 14.00 -26.35 29.99
CA GLN A 686 13.73 -25.23 29.09
C GLN A 686 12.26 -24.82 29.09
N ILE A 687 11.35 -25.80 29.16
CA ILE A 687 9.92 -25.56 29.36
C ILE A 687 9.70 -24.72 30.63
N ILE A 688 10.32 -25.10 31.74
CA ILE A 688 10.21 -24.36 33.01
C ILE A 688 10.77 -22.93 32.86
N THR A 689 11.87 -22.72 32.14
CA THR A 689 12.41 -21.36 31.91
C THR A 689 11.55 -20.50 30.99
N ILE A 690 10.91 -21.08 29.97
CA ILE A 690 9.99 -20.36 29.09
C ILE A 690 8.80 -19.86 29.90
N PHE A 691 8.16 -20.75 30.68
CA PHE A 691 7.08 -20.36 31.58
C PHE A 691 7.52 -19.35 32.64
N LYS A 692 8.73 -19.49 33.19
CA LYS A 692 9.28 -18.54 34.18
C LYS A 692 9.51 -17.15 33.59
N ASN A 693 9.96 -17.04 32.34
CA ASN A 693 10.16 -15.76 31.67
C ASN A 693 8.83 -15.08 31.29
N ILE A 694 7.85 -15.85 30.81
CA ILE A 694 6.49 -15.35 30.56
C ILE A 694 5.87 -14.78 31.86
N ILE A 695 6.07 -15.46 32.99
CA ILE A 695 5.62 -14.98 34.31
C ILE A 695 6.36 -13.70 34.73
N ASN A 696 7.67 -13.59 34.46
CA ASN A 696 8.48 -12.43 34.84
C ASN A 696 8.20 -11.19 33.98
N ASP A 697 7.94 -11.32 32.68
CA ASP A 697 7.65 -10.16 31.82
C ASP A 697 6.29 -9.53 32.16
N ASN A 698 5.30 -10.33 32.55
CA ASN A 698 4.03 -9.82 33.07
C ASN A 698 4.16 -9.11 34.43
N SER A 699 5.16 -9.48 35.26
CA SER A 699 5.43 -8.80 36.54
C SER A 699 6.05 -7.41 36.39
N ARG A 700 6.53 -7.05 35.19
CA ARG A 700 6.97 -5.68 34.88
C ARG A 700 5.82 -4.77 34.43
N HIS A 701 4.76 -5.33 33.85
CA HIS A 701 3.55 -4.59 33.51
C HIS A 701 2.58 -4.41 34.69
N SER A 702 2.72 -5.15 35.79
CA SER A 702 1.84 -5.05 36.96
C SER A 702 2.28 -4.04 38.03
N ARG A 703 3.15 -3.07 37.72
CA ARG A 703 3.51 -1.97 38.64
C ARG A 703 2.59 -0.75 38.54
N THR A 704 1.52 -0.81 37.77
CA THR A 704 0.37 0.09 37.89
C THR A 704 -0.72 -0.63 38.67
N GLY A 705 -1.00 -0.12 39.86
CA GLY A 705 -1.73 -0.84 40.90
C GLY A 705 -3.17 -1.19 40.53
N SER A 706 -3.52 -2.46 40.76
CA SER A 706 -4.84 -2.86 41.23
C SER A 706 -4.69 -4.16 42.01
N ASN A 707 -5.15 -4.15 43.26
CA ASN A 707 -5.25 -5.36 44.08
C ASN A 707 -6.45 -6.17 43.56
N ALA A 708 -6.18 -7.26 42.87
CA ALA A 708 -7.16 -8.30 42.58
C ALA A 708 -6.61 -9.64 43.09
N ASP A 709 -7.37 -10.27 43.98
CA ASP A 709 -7.03 -11.55 44.60
C ASP A 709 -6.77 -12.64 43.55
N PHE A 710 -5.61 -13.28 43.70
CA PHE A 710 -4.95 -14.09 42.68
C PHE A 710 -5.37 -15.56 42.80
N HIS A 711 -6.30 -16.02 41.96
CA HIS A 711 -6.73 -17.43 41.89
C HIS A 711 -6.01 -18.20 40.78
N PHE A 712 -5.16 -19.16 41.16
CA PHE A 712 -4.34 -20.02 40.28
C PHE A 712 -5.16 -20.96 39.34
N GLY A 713 -6.47 -21.07 39.53
CA GLY A 713 -7.35 -21.98 38.78
C GLY A 713 -7.77 -21.49 37.39
N THR A 714 -7.75 -20.18 37.14
CA THR A 714 -8.19 -19.57 35.86
C THR A 714 -7.09 -19.52 34.79
N TYR A 715 -5.84 -19.82 35.17
CA TYR A 715 -4.70 -19.84 34.23
C TYR A 715 -4.61 -21.13 33.43
N ILE A 716 -5.09 -22.25 33.99
CA ILE A 716 -5.13 -23.53 33.26
C ILE A 716 -6.26 -23.51 32.23
N THR A 717 -7.41 -22.89 32.55
CA THR A 717 -8.53 -22.74 31.60
C THR A 717 -8.19 -21.84 30.41
N THR A 718 -7.42 -20.78 30.65
CA THR A 718 -6.95 -19.88 29.58
C THR A 718 -5.87 -20.52 28.71
N ILE A 719 -4.97 -21.33 29.27
CA ILE A 719 -4.00 -22.11 28.46
C ILE A 719 -4.71 -23.19 27.62
N THR A 720 -5.78 -23.81 28.14
CA THR A 720 -6.57 -24.79 27.38
C THR A 720 -7.42 -24.14 26.28
N GLU A 721 -7.91 -22.91 26.50
CA GLU A 721 -8.62 -22.13 25.47
C GLU A 721 -7.68 -21.61 24.38
N ILE A 722 -6.44 -21.23 24.73
CA ILE A 722 -5.43 -20.76 23.77
C ILE A 722 -4.83 -21.91 22.94
N LEU A 723 -4.79 -23.13 23.46
CA LEU A 723 -4.21 -24.31 22.79
C LEU A 723 -5.24 -25.26 22.17
N GLY A 724 -6.55 -25.02 22.34
CA GLY A 724 -7.62 -25.84 21.75
C GLY A 724 -7.64 -27.30 22.20
N LEU A 725 -7.04 -27.63 23.35
CA LEU A 725 -6.94 -29.00 23.85
C LEU A 725 -8.21 -29.40 24.60
N THR A 726 -8.82 -30.52 24.22
CA THR A 726 -10.00 -31.05 24.92
C THR A 726 -9.60 -31.65 26.27
N THR A 727 -10.55 -31.77 27.20
CA THR A 727 -10.31 -32.40 28.51
C THR A 727 -9.80 -33.85 28.38
N GLU A 728 -10.12 -34.53 27.28
CA GLU A 728 -9.62 -35.89 26.96
C GLU A 728 -8.13 -35.90 26.59
N ASP A 729 -7.62 -34.86 25.93
CA ASP A 729 -6.19 -34.73 25.58
C ASP A 729 -5.32 -34.52 26.82
N LEU A 730 -5.86 -33.81 27.82
CA LEU A 730 -5.24 -33.60 29.13
C LEU A 730 -5.10 -34.91 29.93
N TYR A 731 -6.09 -35.80 29.85
CA TYR A 731 -5.97 -37.16 30.39
C TYR A 731 -4.94 -37.97 29.62
N GLY A 732 -4.87 -37.84 28.29
CA GLY A 732 -3.84 -38.48 27.47
C GLY A 732 -2.43 -38.09 27.89
N VAL A 733 -2.15 -36.79 28.05
CA VAL A 733 -0.85 -36.28 28.49
C VAL A 733 -0.54 -36.72 29.93
N ALA A 734 -1.53 -36.71 30.84
CA ALA A 734 -1.35 -37.18 32.21
C ALA A 734 -1.06 -38.69 32.29
N ILE A 735 -1.71 -39.50 31.46
CA ILE A 735 -1.50 -40.95 31.36
C ILE A 735 -0.09 -41.25 30.82
N VAL A 736 0.33 -40.55 29.77
CA VAL A 736 1.70 -40.68 29.22
C VAL A 736 2.75 -40.27 30.26
N GLY A 737 2.49 -39.19 31.02
CA GLY A 737 3.34 -38.77 32.13
C GLY A 737 3.43 -39.81 33.27
N LEU A 738 2.31 -40.45 33.61
CA LEU A 738 2.24 -41.52 34.62
C LEU A 738 2.96 -42.80 34.17
N ILE A 739 2.82 -43.19 32.89
CA ILE A 739 3.55 -44.33 32.31
C ILE A 739 5.06 -44.07 32.35
N PHE A 740 5.49 -42.83 32.08
CA PHE A 740 6.90 -42.44 32.13
C PHE A 740 7.46 -42.46 33.57
N LEU A 741 6.70 -41.94 34.55
CA LEU A 741 7.08 -42.02 35.96
C LEU A 741 7.13 -43.46 36.46
N PHE A 742 6.17 -44.30 36.06
CA PHE A 742 6.17 -45.73 36.37
C PHE A 742 7.39 -46.44 35.79
N TYR A 743 7.76 -46.13 34.55
CA TYR A 743 8.97 -46.67 33.91
C TYR A 743 10.25 -46.29 34.66
N ILE A 744 10.39 -45.03 35.09
CA ILE A 744 11.54 -44.56 35.90
C ILE A 744 11.58 -45.29 37.24
N LEU A 745 10.42 -45.48 37.88
CA LEU A 745 10.30 -46.12 39.18
C LEU A 745 10.64 -47.63 39.09
N VAL A 746 10.17 -48.32 38.06
CA VAL A 746 10.55 -49.72 37.75
C VAL A 746 12.04 -49.83 37.47
N ARG A 747 12.63 -48.88 36.73
CA ARG A 747 14.07 -48.86 36.43
C ARG A 747 14.92 -48.59 37.69
N ALA A 748 14.44 -47.76 38.61
CA ALA A 748 15.09 -47.48 39.89
C ALA A 748 15.02 -48.69 40.84
N ILE A 749 13.88 -49.41 40.87
CA ILE A 749 13.72 -50.65 41.64
C ILE A 749 14.58 -51.78 41.07
N ALA A 750 14.60 -51.94 39.74
CA ALA A 750 15.43 -52.95 39.05
C ALA A 750 16.94 -52.75 39.31
N ARG A 751 17.41 -51.49 39.36
CA ARG A 751 18.78 -51.15 39.76
C ARG A 751 19.10 -51.50 41.21
N ARG A 752 18.15 -51.36 42.13
CA ARG A 752 18.34 -51.70 43.56
C ARG A 752 18.34 -53.21 43.81
N GLN A 753 17.64 -54.00 43.00
CA GLN A 753 17.57 -55.46 43.13
C GLN A 753 18.60 -56.22 42.28
N GLY A 754 19.48 -55.53 41.54
CA GLY A 754 20.52 -56.16 40.75
C GLY A 754 20.02 -56.97 39.54
N VAL A 755 18.77 -56.78 39.13
CA VAL A 755 18.16 -57.51 38.00
C VAL A 755 18.49 -56.77 36.70
N GLN A 756 19.31 -57.38 35.83
CA GLN A 756 19.54 -56.91 34.48
C GLN A 756 18.35 -57.27 33.58
N ILE A 757 17.51 -56.28 33.28
CA ILE A 757 16.44 -56.43 32.28
C ILE A 757 17.09 -56.18 30.90
N ARG A 758 17.19 -57.24 30.09
CA ARG A 758 17.61 -57.16 28.67
C ARG A 758 16.39 -56.89 27.80
N VAL A 759 16.47 -55.84 26.99
CA VAL A 759 15.60 -55.65 25.82
C VAL A 759 16.52 -55.31 24.66
N ASN A 760 16.55 -56.21 23.68
CA ASN A 760 17.29 -56.21 22.41
C ASN A 760 18.83 -56.20 22.51
N ASP A 761 19.40 -57.36 22.16
CA ASP A 761 20.82 -57.73 22.20
C ASP A 761 21.77 -56.76 21.46
N GLN A 762 22.27 -55.73 22.14
CA GLN A 762 23.62 -55.20 21.90
C GLN A 762 24.32 -54.83 23.22
N ARG A 763 25.53 -55.39 23.40
CA ARG A 763 26.48 -55.04 24.47
C ARG A 763 27.16 -53.72 24.10
N LEU A 764 27.12 -52.74 24.99
CA LEU A 764 28.07 -51.63 24.98
C LEU A 764 28.96 -51.75 26.22
N VAL A 765 30.27 -51.82 25.96
CA VAL A 765 31.36 -51.52 26.90
C VAL A 765 31.36 -50.01 27.16
#